data_AF-J4H4D8-F1
#
_entry.id   AF-J4H4D8-F1
#
_cell.length_a   1.000
_cell.length_b   1.000
_cell.length_c   1.000
_cell.angle_alpha   90.00
_cell.angle_beta   90.00
_cell.angle_gamma   90.00
#
_symmetry.space_group_name_H-M   'P 1'
#
loop_
_entity.id
_entity.type
_entity.pdbx_description
1 polymer ?
#
loop_
_entity_poly.entity_id
_entity_poly.type
_entity_poly.pdbx_seq_one_letter_code
_entity_poly.pdbx_strand_id
1 'polypeptide(L)'
;MQHARVTAPSSPSLRLFPEYETTHPESIPEQQDDKSEPKSSGWISWSLMDTAELDIFLASTCLKLLLFSAYRSTDFEVHRNWLAITHSLPISKWYYDTTSEWTLDYPPFFAYFEKIMSIPAYFIDPRIVDLNNLNYNAWSVVAYQRSTVIMTELVLGAALLRFIRGAVDPSAQRIISASLFLHPGFLIVDHLHFQYNGFMFGILLWSILMARNDNKLASGFLFAVLLNFKHIYMYLAPAYFIYLLRSFCLSPSGALLPARFISLANAVILVFLVSLGPFLLMGQLPQLLSRLFPFTRGLNHAYWAPNFWALVTASDRVLLKFVKGGRMPALAVNMSGVASTSRGLVGDTIFAILPNVKPIHTFIITIVFQVIYLVKLWKTPTYKSFLTALTLCGYTSFMFGWHVHEKAVLLVLVPFSLLAAENHAYFRTFMIASFAGIFSLFPLLFTPMETLIKVAYSTIWAILTFTPLHQRVYEFPRSLPFVIIDSLEKLYVAGFVLLQLCVSLFPVFDGQQSEALKFLPLMLTSVYCATGLVWAFMPALSRTSEFRAILQEKQNEIPETKRRKITSRRAADGQREVQDILGKEYLAEAYLILQHINSLTRMLSAVRRPYLNLDTRPSPLSREPSRNIDLNSSDQSWANIRHLTNEERDQIDLQARVILSRCADRVKRLEAMEKQRAELAASRKNPIIRLLPARLRQDDQTAASDFIAAHHSSVTWYLSRRLTDTSQTLKDMQEERMKRQLERTRTLGSGAAREAMYMDMSGSLPSPAESPASGSWLGNASNLASSFAASISPAENAHSTMILKPPSTPSDDFFDDTDEEDMELTASQIMQFETENANILQSVQDTLVSVQQAESRLMEISALQMELVTHLTRQTEQTEQLYEDAIATAATVEKGNVQLKEARRRARDSRKWILLFLIGASLSLLFLHYY
;
A
#
# COMPACT_ATOMS: atom_id res chain seq x y z
N MET A 1 61.82 67.40 4.59
CA MET A 1 61.67 66.52 5.78
C MET A 1 61.22 65.15 5.24
N GLN A 2 62.04 64.09 5.35
CA GLN A 2 62.13 63.18 6.50
C GLN A 2 60.79 62.47 6.77
N HIS A 3 60.62 61.16 6.99
CA HIS A 3 61.41 59.90 7.00
C HIS A 3 60.46 58.86 7.69
N ALA A 4 60.58 57.53 7.62
CA ALA A 4 61.18 56.58 6.66
C ALA A 4 60.85 55.12 7.06
N ARG A 5 60.78 54.19 6.08
CA ARG A 5 60.59 52.71 6.27
C ARG A 5 59.22 52.35 6.89
N VAL A 6 58.77 51.09 6.97
CA VAL A 6 59.35 49.75 6.64
C VAL A 6 58.42 49.00 5.65
N THR A 7 58.82 47.81 5.17
CA THR A 7 58.14 47.02 4.13
C THR A 7 58.08 45.52 4.43
N ALA A 8 57.15 44.82 3.76
CA ALA A 8 57.22 43.38 3.40
C ALA A 8 56.99 42.35 4.55
N PRO A 9 56.63 41.07 4.25
CA PRO A 9 56.56 40.42 2.93
C PRO A 9 55.18 39.94 2.45
N SER A 10 55.15 39.56 1.18
CA SER A 10 53.99 39.06 0.43
C SER A 10 54.08 37.55 0.15
N SER A 11 52.94 36.88 0.02
CA SER A 11 52.78 35.57 -0.64
C SER A 11 51.60 35.61 -1.63
N PRO A 12 51.56 34.74 -2.66
CA PRO A 12 50.97 35.11 -3.94
C PRO A 12 49.46 34.84 -4.09
N SER A 13 48.78 35.74 -4.78
CA SER A 13 47.38 35.60 -5.20
C SER A 13 47.25 34.79 -6.49
N LEU A 14 46.86 33.52 -6.38
CA LEU A 14 46.45 32.69 -7.53
C LEU A 14 44.95 32.90 -7.82
N ARG A 15 44.63 33.76 -8.81
CA ARG A 15 43.28 33.85 -9.39
C ARG A 15 43.07 32.66 -10.33
N LEU A 16 42.14 31.76 -10.01
CA LEU A 16 41.66 30.73 -10.94
C LEU A 16 40.26 30.23 -10.57
N PHE A 17 39.28 31.15 -10.55
CA PHE A 17 37.86 30.85 -10.58
C PHE A 17 37.22 31.70 -11.69
N PRO A 18 36.46 31.10 -12.62
CA PRO A 18 35.60 31.86 -13.54
C PRO A 18 34.50 32.58 -12.76
N GLU A 19 34.08 33.74 -13.25
CA GLU A 19 32.85 34.37 -12.79
C GLU A 19 31.67 33.47 -13.19
N TYR A 20 30.91 32.99 -12.20
CA TYR A 20 29.56 32.50 -12.45
C TYR A 20 28.65 33.72 -12.57
N GLU A 21 27.93 33.83 -13.68
CA GLU A 21 27.03 34.95 -13.94
C GLU A 21 26.03 35.10 -12.78
N THR A 22 25.91 36.33 -12.26
CA THR A 22 24.83 36.68 -11.35
C THR A 22 23.53 36.71 -12.14
N THR A 23 22.90 35.55 -12.31
CA THR A 23 21.50 35.49 -12.73
C THR A 23 20.69 36.37 -11.79
N HIS A 24 19.91 37.28 -12.37
CA HIS A 24 19.02 38.14 -11.58
C HIS A 24 18.12 37.25 -10.70
N PRO A 25 17.75 37.68 -9.49
CA PRO A 25 16.72 37.00 -8.73
C PRO A 25 15.44 37.04 -9.58
N GLU A 26 15.05 35.89 -10.14
CA GLU A 26 13.75 35.77 -10.79
C GLU A 26 12.70 36.25 -9.78
N SER A 27 11.88 37.20 -10.21
CA SER A 27 10.79 37.70 -9.40
C SER A 27 9.96 36.51 -8.93
N ILE A 28 9.83 36.34 -7.62
CA ILE A 28 8.81 35.49 -7.02
C ILE A 28 7.52 35.78 -7.80
N PRO A 29 6.92 34.80 -8.52
CA PRO A 29 5.67 35.07 -9.19
C PRO A 29 4.70 35.45 -8.09
N GLU A 30 4.24 36.71 -8.11
CA GLU A 30 3.18 37.14 -7.21
C GLU A 30 2.07 36.11 -7.33
N GLN A 31 1.61 35.58 -6.20
CA GLN A 31 0.35 34.86 -6.19
C GLN A 31 -0.74 35.90 -6.43
N GLN A 32 -0.90 36.24 -7.71
CA GLN A 32 -1.95 37.06 -8.23
C GLN A 32 -3.23 36.44 -7.69
N ASP A 33 -3.93 37.21 -6.84
CA ASP A 33 -5.09 36.76 -6.06
C ASP A 33 -6.29 36.66 -7.00
N ASP A 34 -6.16 35.77 -8.00
CA ASP A 34 -7.11 35.50 -9.06
C ASP A 34 -8.33 34.84 -8.43
N LYS A 35 -9.24 35.72 -8.01
CA LYS A 35 -10.62 35.41 -7.67
C LYS A 35 -11.39 35.04 -8.93
N SER A 36 -10.86 34.07 -9.67
CA SER A 36 -11.64 33.23 -10.54
C SER A 36 -12.66 32.52 -9.66
N GLU A 37 -13.86 33.11 -9.59
CA GLU A 37 -15.03 32.46 -9.00
C GLU A 37 -15.10 31.03 -9.51
N PRO A 38 -15.38 30.03 -8.65
CA PRO A 38 -15.37 28.63 -9.07
C PRO A 38 -16.46 28.40 -10.11
N LYS A 39 -16.09 28.52 -11.39
CA LYS A 39 -16.99 28.50 -12.56
C LYS A 39 -18.01 27.39 -12.36
N SER A 40 -19.28 27.78 -12.28
CA SER A 40 -20.37 26.90 -11.88
C SER A 40 -20.48 25.74 -12.88
N SER A 41 -19.84 24.62 -12.56
CA SER A 41 -19.80 23.45 -13.43
C SER A 41 -21.23 22.97 -13.65
N GLY A 42 -21.67 23.03 -14.90
CA GLY A 42 -23.05 22.76 -15.30
C GLY A 42 -23.55 21.39 -14.81
N TRP A 43 -24.85 21.31 -14.56
CA TRP A 43 -25.47 20.09 -14.03
C TRP A 43 -25.16 18.88 -14.93
N ILE A 44 -24.48 17.89 -14.34
CA ILE A 44 -24.29 16.51 -14.83
C ILE A 44 -24.06 16.41 -16.35
N SER A 45 -22.95 16.97 -16.83
CA SER A 45 -22.48 16.72 -18.20
C SER A 45 -21.90 15.29 -18.31
N TRP A 46 -22.68 14.40 -18.93
CA TRP A 46 -22.25 13.03 -19.27
C TRP A 46 -21.24 13.00 -20.43
N SER A 47 -21.23 14.02 -21.30
CA SER A 47 -20.27 14.19 -22.41
C SER A 47 -18.85 14.56 -21.96
N LEU A 48 -18.59 14.63 -20.65
CA LEU A 48 -17.27 14.89 -20.04
C LEU A 48 -16.82 13.69 -19.18
N MET A 49 -17.15 12.47 -19.59
CA MET A 49 -16.60 11.25 -19.02
C MET A 49 -15.20 10.96 -19.57
N ASP A 50 -14.28 10.58 -18.69
CA ASP A 50 -12.98 10.03 -19.08
C ASP A 50 -13.17 8.68 -19.80
N THR A 51 -12.26 8.26 -20.67
CA THR A 51 -12.45 7.03 -21.48
C THR A 51 -12.72 5.81 -20.59
N ALA A 52 -11.91 5.65 -19.53
CA ALA A 52 -12.10 4.59 -18.54
C ALA A 52 -13.40 4.71 -17.72
N GLU A 53 -13.98 5.91 -17.54
CA GLU A 53 -15.31 6.05 -16.92
C GLU A 53 -16.40 5.51 -17.86
N LEU A 54 -16.26 5.76 -19.17
CA LEU A 54 -17.18 5.33 -20.21
C LEU A 54 -17.06 3.83 -20.51
N ASP A 55 -15.85 3.28 -20.54
CA ASP A 55 -15.61 1.84 -20.70
C ASP A 55 -16.25 1.02 -19.58
N ILE A 56 -16.09 1.47 -18.32
CA ILE A 56 -16.72 0.83 -17.15
C ILE A 56 -18.25 0.91 -17.24
N PHE A 57 -18.79 2.05 -17.69
CA PHE A 57 -20.23 2.22 -17.87
C PHE A 57 -20.77 1.25 -18.94
N LEU A 58 -20.18 1.25 -20.13
CA LEU A 58 -20.59 0.37 -21.24
C LEU A 58 -20.45 -1.11 -20.87
N ALA A 59 -19.32 -1.53 -20.30
CA ALA A 59 -19.09 -2.92 -19.90
C ALA A 59 -20.10 -3.38 -18.83
N SER A 60 -20.42 -2.53 -17.85
CA SER A 60 -21.44 -2.82 -16.83
C SER A 60 -22.83 -2.96 -17.46
N THR A 61 -23.22 -2.03 -18.35
CA THR A 61 -24.53 -2.05 -19.01
C THR A 61 -24.68 -3.26 -19.93
N CYS A 62 -23.67 -3.56 -20.76
CA CYS A 62 -23.67 -4.76 -21.61
C CYS A 62 -23.80 -6.05 -20.80
N LEU A 63 -23.08 -6.17 -19.67
CA LEU A 63 -23.22 -7.33 -18.78
C LEU A 63 -24.63 -7.42 -18.18
N LYS A 64 -25.20 -6.30 -17.70
CA LYS A 64 -26.54 -6.26 -17.10
C LYS A 64 -27.64 -6.60 -18.13
N LEU A 65 -27.49 -6.18 -19.38
CA LEU A 65 -28.38 -6.57 -20.49
C LEU A 65 -28.32 -8.08 -20.78
N LEU A 66 -27.13 -8.69 -20.77
CA LEU A 66 -26.96 -10.15 -20.95
C LEU A 66 -27.61 -10.98 -19.84
N LEU A 67 -27.88 -10.39 -18.66
CA LEU A 67 -28.55 -11.06 -17.53
C LEU A 67 -30.09 -11.00 -17.57
N PHE A 68 -30.70 -10.43 -18.62
CA PHE A 68 -32.18 -10.35 -18.73
C PHE A 68 -32.86 -11.74 -18.72
N SER A 69 -32.19 -12.77 -19.24
CA SER A 69 -32.67 -14.16 -19.27
C SER A 69 -32.37 -14.96 -17.99
N ALA A 70 -31.63 -14.41 -17.04
CA ALA A 70 -31.22 -15.08 -15.80
C ALA A 70 -32.34 -15.17 -14.75
N TYR A 71 -32.08 -15.94 -13.68
CA TYR A 71 -32.95 -16.17 -12.53
C TYR A 71 -33.77 -14.95 -12.08
N ARG A 72 -35.05 -15.19 -11.77
CA ARG A 72 -35.99 -14.22 -11.18
C ARG A 72 -36.42 -14.72 -9.81
N SER A 73 -36.40 -13.85 -8.81
CA SER A 73 -36.92 -14.18 -7.47
C SER A 73 -38.39 -13.78 -7.31
N THR A 74 -38.97 -14.08 -6.14
CA THR A 74 -40.29 -13.56 -5.70
C THR A 74 -40.39 -12.04 -5.74
N ASP A 75 -39.30 -11.32 -5.46
CA ASP A 75 -39.30 -9.84 -5.40
C ASP A 75 -39.65 -9.21 -6.78
N PHE A 76 -39.43 -9.94 -7.89
CA PHE A 76 -39.85 -9.54 -9.24
C PHE A 76 -41.39 -9.41 -9.35
N GLU A 77 -42.11 -10.43 -8.87
CA GLU A 77 -43.58 -10.44 -8.83
C GLU A 77 -44.14 -9.46 -7.79
N VAL A 78 -43.45 -9.27 -6.66
CA VAL A 78 -43.80 -8.22 -5.68
C VAL A 78 -43.82 -6.84 -6.33
N HIS A 79 -42.75 -6.49 -7.04
CA HIS A 79 -42.67 -5.21 -7.75
C HIS A 79 -43.66 -5.12 -8.92
N ARG A 80 -43.99 -6.21 -9.62
CA ARG A 80 -45.09 -6.23 -10.62
C ARG A 80 -46.43 -5.93 -9.95
N ASN A 81 -46.70 -6.54 -8.80
CA ASN A 81 -47.94 -6.31 -8.06
C ASN A 81 -48.04 -4.85 -7.57
N TRP A 82 -46.93 -4.22 -7.19
CA TRP A 82 -46.92 -2.80 -6.81
C TRP A 82 -47.15 -1.85 -7.98
N LEU A 83 -46.64 -2.16 -9.19
CA LEU A 83 -47.02 -1.45 -10.42
C LEU A 83 -48.54 -1.56 -10.66
N ALA A 84 -49.13 -2.75 -10.50
CA ALA A 84 -50.57 -2.96 -10.69
C ALA A 84 -51.45 -2.26 -9.63
N ILE A 85 -51.11 -2.38 -8.34
CA ILE A 85 -51.78 -1.69 -7.23
C ILE A 85 -51.77 -0.19 -7.47
N THR A 86 -50.61 0.39 -7.74
CA THR A 86 -50.48 1.84 -7.89
C THR A 86 -51.14 2.33 -9.18
N HIS A 87 -51.03 1.60 -10.29
CA HIS A 87 -51.71 1.93 -11.54
C HIS A 87 -53.23 1.97 -11.37
N SER A 88 -53.81 0.87 -10.90
CA SER A 88 -55.21 0.51 -11.13
C SER A 88 -56.11 0.79 -9.93
N LEU A 89 -55.55 1.12 -8.75
CA LEU A 89 -56.31 1.52 -7.56
C LEU A 89 -56.09 3.01 -7.21
N PRO A 90 -57.10 3.70 -6.64
CA PRO A 90 -56.91 5.03 -6.07
C PRO A 90 -55.99 4.97 -4.84
N ILE A 91 -55.33 6.09 -4.53
CA ILE A 91 -54.31 6.21 -3.46
C ILE A 91 -54.87 5.72 -2.10
N SER A 92 -56.16 5.97 -1.83
CA SER A 92 -56.87 5.52 -0.63
C SER A 92 -56.99 4.00 -0.45
N LYS A 93 -56.65 3.19 -1.47
CA LYS A 93 -56.65 1.72 -1.41
C LYS A 93 -55.26 1.09 -1.43
N TRP A 94 -54.20 1.84 -1.74
CA TRP A 94 -52.84 1.28 -1.99
C TRP A 94 -52.30 0.41 -0.84
N TYR A 95 -52.54 0.80 0.42
CA TYR A 95 -52.08 0.05 1.60
C TYR A 95 -53.16 -0.89 2.20
N TYR A 96 -54.36 -0.89 1.63
CA TYR A 96 -55.49 -1.74 2.01
C TYR A 96 -55.68 -2.94 1.08
N ASP A 97 -55.05 -2.97 -0.09
CA ASP A 97 -55.14 -4.12 -1.00
C ASP A 97 -54.63 -5.42 -0.34
N THR A 98 -55.34 -6.51 -0.65
CA THR A 98 -55.00 -7.89 -0.29
C THR A 98 -55.39 -8.85 -1.43
N THR A 99 -55.39 -8.39 -2.68
CA THR A 99 -55.68 -9.23 -3.86
C THR A 99 -54.52 -10.20 -4.14
N SER A 100 -53.32 -9.85 -3.67
CA SER A 100 -52.16 -10.73 -3.58
C SER A 100 -51.60 -10.75 -2.15
N GLU A 101 -50.80 -11.76 -1.82
CA GLU A 101 -49.96 -11.77 -0.63
C GLU A 101 -48.85 -10.70 -0.68
N TRP A 102 -48.48 -10.24 -1.88
CA TRP A 102 -47.44 -9.25 -2.13
C TRP A 102 -47.93 -7.80 -1.91
N THR A 103 -48.23 -7.46 -0.67
CA THR A 103 -48.77 -6.14 -0.30
C THR A 103 -47.73 -5.02 -0.36
N LEU A 104 -48.21 -3.78 -0.43
CA LEU A 104 -47.36 -2.59 -0.52
C LEU A 104 -46.79 -2.22 0.86
N ASP A 105 -45.53 -2.62 1.10
CA ASP A 105 -44.89 -2.53 2.43
C ASP A 105 -43.85 -1.39 2.54
N TYR A 106 -43.62 -0.62 1.47
CA TYR A 106 -42.66 0.50 1.45
C TYR A 106 -43.36 1.87 1.66
N PRO A 107 -42.65 2.91 2.15
CA PRO A 107 -43.26 4.21 2.43
C PRO A 107 -43.64 4.99 1.15
N PRO A 108 -44.46 6.04 1.25
CA PRO A 108 -45.18 6.58 0.09
C PRO A 108 -44.36 7.12 -1.08
N PHE A 109 -43.12 7.61 -0.91
CA PHE A 109 -42.33 8.01 -2.08
C PHE A 109 -41.98 6.82 -2.99
N PHE A 110 -41.85 5.62 -2.43
CA PHE A 110 -41.70 4.41 -3.24
C PHE A 110 -43.00 4.06 -3.96
N ALA A 111 -44.16 4.22 -3.32
CA ALA A 111 -45.47 4.04 -3.96
C ALA A 111 -45.72 5.05 -5.10
N TYR A 112 -45.31 6.31 -4.92
CA TYR A 112 -45.34 7.31 -6.00
C TYR A 112 -44.34 7.02 -7.12
N PHE A 113 -43.18 6.44 -6.81
CA PHE A 113 -42.22 5.97 -7.81
C PHE A 113 -42.79 4.80 -8.64
N GLU A 114 -43.35 3.78 -7.99
CA GLU A 114 -44.03 2.68 -8.70
C GLU A 114 -45.23 3.22 -9.50
N LYS A 115 -45.97 4.21 -9.01
CA LYS A 115 -47.02 4.89 -9.79
C LYS A 115 -46.46 5.51 -11.08
N ILE A 116 -45.31 6.20 -10.99
CA ILE A 116 -44.66 6.82 -12.16
C ILE A 116 -44.14 5.75 -13.14
N MET A 117 -43.57 4.65 -12.65
CA MET A 117 -43.16 3.51 -13.48
C MET A 117 -44.37 2.79 -14.12
N SER A 118 -45.50 2.72 -13.43
CA SER A 118 -46.68 2.02 -13.96
C SER A 118 -47.27 2.63 -15.24
N ILE A 119 -47.00 3.91 -15.50
CA ILE A 119 -47.50 4.62 -16.70
C ILE A 119 -46.87 4.06 -17.99
N PRO A 120 -45.53 4.07 -18.20
CA PRO A 120 -44.93 3.42 -19.35
C PRO A 120 -45.11 1.90 -19.36
N ALA A 121 -45.25 1.25 -18.19
CA ALA A 121 -45.55 -0.18 -18.12
C ALA A 121 -46.87 -0.53 -18.85
N TYR A 122 -47.94 0.25 -18.60
CA TYR A 122 -49.23 0.09 -19.27
C TYR A 122 -49.14 0.24 -20.79
N PHE A 123 -48.34 1.18 -21.30
CA PHE A 123 -48.17 1.37 -22.75
C PHE A 123 -47.31 0.28 -23.42
N ILE A 124 -46.45 -0.41 -22.68
CA ILE A 124 -45.57 -1.47 -23.19
C ILE A 124 -46.28 -2.83 -23.18
N ASP A 125 -46.97 -3.16 -22.08
CA ASP A 125 -47.87 -4.32 -22.01
C ASP A 125 -48.91 -4.08 -20.91
N PRO A 126 -50.19 -3.77 -21.26
CA PRO A 126 -51.25 -3.48 -20.30
C PRO A 126 -51.44 -4.55 -19.21
N ARG A 127 -51.02 -5.79 -19.47
CA ARG A 127 -51.14 -6.92 -18.54
C ARG A 127 -50.16 -6.84 -17.37
N ILE A 128 -49.11 -6.01 -17.43
CA ILE A 128 -48.20 -5.76 -16.31
C ILE A 128 -48.96 -5.16 -15.11
N VAL A 129 -49.89 -4.25 -15.40
CA VAL A 129 -50.61 -3.44 -14.41
C VAL A 129 -52.02 -3.96 -14.08
N ASP A 130 -52.37 -5.15 -14.56
CA ASP A 130 -53.56 -5.88 -14.09
C ASP A 130 -53.32 -6.43 -12.68
N LEU A 131 -54.24 -6.14 -11.78
CA LEU A 131 -54.22 -6.55 -10.38
C LEU A 131 -54.39 -8.06 -10.22
N ASN A 132 -55.11 -8.71 -11.14
CA ASN A 132 -55.47 -10.14 -11.06
C ASN A 132 -54.46 -11.04 -11.78
N ASN A 133 -53.58 -10.47 -12.61
CA ASN A 133 -52.60 -11.19 -13.41
C ASN A 133 -51.36 -11.56 -12.59
N LEU A 134 -51.56 -12.40 -11.58
CA LEU A 134 -50.52 -12.84 -10.63
C LEU A 134 -49.51 -13.78 -11.29
N ASN A 135 -48.24 -13.65 -10.90
CA ASN A 135 -47.10 -14.40 -11.43
C ASN A 135 -46.87 -14.20 -12.95
N TYR A 136 -47.20 -13.02 -13.47
CA TYR A 136 -47.07 -12.73 -14.89
C TYR A 136 -45.60 -12.75 -15.33
N ASN A 137 -45.28 -13.58 -16.34
CA ASN A 137 -43.91 -14.03 -16.57
C ASN A 137 -43.35 -13.74 -17.98
N ALA A 138 -44.11 -13.04 -18.84
CA ALA A 138 -43.78 -12.80 -20.24
C ALA A 138 -42.52 -11.95 -20.45
N TRP A 139 -41.93 -12.00 -21.64
CA TRP A 139 -40.71 -11.25 -21.95
C TRP A 139 -40.90 -9.72 -21.85
N SER A 140 -42.10 -9.21 -22.13
CA SER A 140 -42.46 -7.79 -21.97
C SER A 140 -42.20 -7.28 -20.56
N VAL A 141 -42.72 -7.98 -19.52
CA VAL A 141 -42.52 -7.58 -18.13
C VAL A 141 -41.06 -7.74 -17.69
N VAL A 142 -40.36 -8.79 -18.15
CA VAL A 142 -38.94 -9.02 -17.84
C VAL A 142 -38.06 -7.91 -18.40
N ALA A 143 -38.19 -7.62 -19.70
CA ALA A 143 -37.43 -6.57 -20.35
C ALA A 143 -37.75 -5.20 -19.75
N TYR A 144 -39.03 -4.92 -19.45
CA TYR A 144 -39.45 -3.67 -18.81
C TYR A 144 -38.80 -3.49 -17.44
N GLN A 145 -39.05 -4.41 -16.50
CA GLN A 145 -38.57 -4.28 -15.12
C GLN A 145 -37.04 -4.31 -15.01
N ARG A 146 -36.33 -5.16 -15.77
CA ARG A 146 -34.85 -5.14 -15.79
C ARG A 146 -34.32 -3.81 -16.33
N SER A 147 -34.98 -3.20 -17.30
CA SER A 147 -34.60 -1.88 -17.84
C SER A 147 -34.82 -0.75 -16.85
N THR A 148 -35.92 -0.74 -16.08
CA THR A 148 -36.16 0.32 -15.07
C THR A 148 -35.12 0.27 -13.94
N VAL A 149 -34.65 -0.91 -13.52
CA VAL A 149 -33.56 -1.04 -12.55
C VAL A 149 -32.26 -0.42 -13.10
N ILE A 150 -31.86 -0.75 -14.34
CA ILE A 150 -30.66 -0.15 -14.96
C ILE A 150 -30.80 1.37 -15.12
N MET A 151 -31.96 1.86 -15.58
CA MET A 151 -32.19 3.30 -15.78
C MET A 151 -32.18 4.10 -14.47
N THR A 152 -32.69 3.53 -13.38
CA THR A 152 -32.74 4.22 -12.08
C THR A 152 -31.44 4.11 -11.29
N GLU A 153 -30.63 3.06 -11.54
CA GLU A 153 -29.25 2.96 -11.09
C GLU A 153 -28.34 4.08 -11.66
N LEU A 154 -28.73 4.76 -12.75
CA LEU A 154 -28.00 5.93 -13.26
C LEU A 154 -27.89 7.07 -12.22
N VAL A 155 -28.78 7.11 -11.21
CA VAL A 155 -28.67 8.04 -10.06
C VAL A 155 -27.44 7.74 -9.21
N LEU A 156 -27.08 6.45 -9.06
CA LEU A 156 -25.83 6.01 -8.42
C LEU A 156 -24.62 6.39 -9.29
N GLY A 157 -24.67 6.10 -10.60
CA GLY A 157 -23.62 6.50 -11.54
C GLY A 157 -23.33 8.00 -11.50
N ALA A 158 -24.36 8.83 -11.55
CA ALA A 158 -24.24 10.30 -11.46
C ALA A 158 -23.64 10.76 -10.12
N ALA A 159 -24.03 10.14 -9.00
CA ALA A 159 -23.42 10.43 -7.70
C ALA A 159 -21.92 10.11 -7.70
N LEU A 160 -21.55 8.93 -8.20
CA LEU A 160 -20.18 8.41 -8.21
C LEU A 160 -19.23 9.22 -9.13
N LEU A 161 -19.72 9.66 -10.29
CA LEU A 161 -18.99 10.60 -11.15
C LEU A 161 -18.75 11.95 -10.45
N ARG A 162 -19.74 12.45 -9.68
CA ARG A 162 -19.57 13.69 -8.90
C ARG A 162 -18.76 13.50 -7.60
N PHE A 163 -18.61 12.27 -7.11
CA PHE A 163 -17.62 11.93 -6.07
C PHE A 163 -16.19 12.10 -6.59
N ILE A 164 -15.87 11.55 -7.78
CA ILE A 164 -14.56 11.67 -8.44
C ILE A 164 -14.23 13.15 -8.72
N ARG A 165 -15.16 13.86 -9.35
CA ARG A 165 -14.99 15.24 -9.81
C ARG A 165 -15.02 16.19 -8.60
N GLY A 166 -13.83 16.51 -8.08
CA GLY A 166 -13.61 17.30 -6.86
C GLY A 166 -13.14 16.50 -5.63
N ALA A 167 -12.62 15.27 -5.81
CA ALA A 167 -11.87 14.58 -4.76
C ALA A 167 -10.42 15.09 -4.66
N VAL A 168 -9.83 15.03 -3.45
CA VAL A 168 -8.42 15.42 -3.20
C VAL A 168 -7.45 14.42 -3.84
N ASP A 169 -7.79 13.13 -3.83
CA ASP A 169 -7.18 12.12 -4.71
C ASP A 169 -8.26 11.57 -5.66
N PRO A 170 -8.36 12.11 -6.89
CA PRO A 170 -9.27 11.58 -7.92
C PRO A 170 -8.96 10.13 -8.28
N SER A 171 -7.72 9.67 -8.14
CA SER A 171 -7.31 8.33 -8.57
C SER A 171 -7.71 7.24 -7.57
N ALA A 172 -7.60 7.47 -6.26
CA ALA A 172 -8.23 6.61 -5.25
C ALA A 172 -9.77 6.67 -5.34
N GLN A 173 -10.34 7.87 -5.56
CA GLN A 173 -11.79 8.01 -5.67
C GLN A 173 -12.35 7.30 -6.92
N ARG A 174 -11.64 7.26 -8.05
CA ARG A 174 -12.00 6.43 -9.22
C ARG A 174 -12.10 4.95 -8.84
N ILE A 175 -11.12 4.41 -8.12
CA ILE A 175 -11.11 3.00 -7.69
C ILE A 175 -12.33 2.70 -6.80
N ILE A 176 -12.60 3.54 -5.78
CA ILE A 176 -13.77 3.39 -4.90
C ILE A 176 -15.07 3.50 -5.71
N SER A 177 -15.16 4.46 -6.63
CA SER A 177 -16.37 4.69 -7.42
C SER A 177 -16.66 3.57 -8.42
N ALA A 178 -15.63 3.04 -9.10
CA ALA A 178 -15.75 1.86 -9.94
C ALA A 178 -16.16 0.63 -9.11
N SER A 179 -15.54 0.46 -7.94
CA SER A 179 -15.86 -0.63 -7.00
C SER A 179 -17.32 -0.56 -6.52
N LEU A 180 -17.85 0.64 -6.26
CA LEU A 180 -19.26 0.84 -5.90
C LEU A 180 -20.23 0.56 -7.06
N PHE A 181 -19.94 1.06 -8.27
CA PHE A 181 -20.81 0.85 -9.44
C PHE A 181 -20.81 -0.61 -9.93
N LEU A 182 -19.71 -1.33 -9.73
CA LEU A 182 -19.55 -2.74 -10.03
C LEU A 182 -19.74 -3.66 -8.80
N HIS A 183 -20.30 -3.15 -7.69
CA HIS A 183 -20.37 -3.92 -6.44
C HIS A 183 -21.23 -5.20 -6.60
N PRO A 184 -20.71 -6.41 -6.31
CA PRO A 184 -21.42 -7.67 -6.54
C PRO A 184 -22.76 -7.75 -5.80
N GLY A 185 -22.89 -7.05 -4.67
CA GLY A 185 -24.15 -6.93 -3.95
C GLY A 185 -25.27 -6.26 -4.76
N PHE A 186 -24.97 -5.28 -5.62
CA PHE A 186 -25.98 -4.70 -6.52
C PHE A 186 -26.30 -5.66 -7.68
N LEU A 187 -25.29 -6.33 -8.26
CA LEU A 187 -25.55 -7.33 -9.29
C LEU A 187 -26.45 -8.47 -8.78
N ILE A 188 -26.17 -8.98 -7.58
CA ILE A 188 -26.94 -10.06 -6.95
C ILE A 188 -28.33 -9.59 -6.53
N VAL A 189 -28.45 -8.48 -5.79
CA VAL A 189 -29.73 -8.08 -5.16
C VAL A 189 -30.64 -7.31 -6.11
N ASP A 190 -30.09 -6.47 -7.00
CA ASP A 190 -30.89 -5.63 -7.90
C ASP A 190 -31.04 -6.26 -9.28
N HIS A 191 -29.93 -6.59 -9.95
CA HIS A 191 -29.96 -7.03 -11.36
C HIS A 191 -30.35 -8.50 -11.55
N LEU A 192 -30.15 -9.36 -10.54
CA LEU A 192 -30.57 -10.77 -10.55
C LEU A 192 -31.80 -11.01 -9.67
N HIS A 193 -31.70 -10.81 -8.34
CA HIS A 193 -32.81 -11.04 -7.39
C HIS A 193 -34.01 -10.10 -7.61
N PHE A 194 -33.80 -8.95 -8.26
CA PHE A 194 -34.80 -7.89 -8.52
C PHE A 194 -35.15 -7.01 -7.31
N GLN A 195 -34.46 -5.88 -7.19
CA GLN A 195 -34.77 -4.75 -6.30
C GLN A 195 -34.21 -3.45 -6.89
N TYR A 196 -34.62 -2.29 -6.33
CA TYR A 196 -34.16 -0.96 -6.74
C TYR A 196 -33.13 -0.34 -5.76
N ASN A 197 -32.22 -1.13 -5.17
CA ASN A 197 -31.32 -0.59 -4.14
C ASN A 197 -30.27 0.38 -4.70
N GLY A 198 -29.71 0.14 -5.90
CA GLY A 198 -28.75 1.03 -6.55
C GLY A 198 -29.27 2.46 -6.66
N PHE A 199 -30.51 2.66 -7.09
CA PHE A 199 -31.20 3.96 -7.09
C PHE A 199 -31.22 4.62 -5.70
N MET A 200 -31.66 3.89 -4.67
CA MET A 200 -31.77 4.39 -3.29
C MET A 200 -30.40 4.68 -2.64
N PHE A 201 -29.40 3.83 -2.86
CA PHE A 201 -28.02 4.08 -2.46
C PHE A 201 -27.42 5.24 -3.26
N GLY A 202 -27.84 5.49 -4.50
CA GLY A 202 -27.53 6.71 -5.24
C GLY A 202 -27.99 7.97 -4.51
N ILE A 203 -29.22 7.98 -3.99
CA ILE A 203 -29.74 9.08 -3.14
C ILE A 203 -28.92 9.20 -1.84
N LEU A 204 -28.56 8.07 -1.20
CA LEU A 204 -27.68 8.09 -0.01
C LEU A 204 -26.31 8.70 -0.32
N LEU A 205 -25.69 8.31 -1.43
CA LEU A 205 -24.40 8.84 -1.86
C LEU A 205 -24.52 10.33 -2.21
N TRP A 206 -25.57 10.78 -2.90
CA TRP A 206 -25.83 12.21 -3.09
C TRP A 206 -25.97 12.98 -1.76
N SER A 207 -26.65 12.41 -0.76
CA SER A 207 -26.76 13.00 0.57
C SER A 207 -25.40 13.09 1.29
N ILE A 208 -24.57 12.03 1.25
CA ILE A 208 -23.20 12.02 1.80
C ILE A 208 -22.31 13.02 1.05
N LEU A 209 -22.46 13.14 -0.27
CA LEU A 209 -21.72 14.08 -1.11
C LEU A 209 -22.07 15.54 -0.79
N MET A 210 -23.34 15.84 -0.49
CA MET A 210 -23.73 17.16 0.01
C MET A 210 -23.10 17.46 1.38
N ALA A 211 -22.98 16.49 2.29
CA ALA A 211 -22.23 16.66 3.53
C ALA A 211 -20.71 16.83 3.30
N ARG A 212 -20.13 16.14 2.31
CA ARG A 212 -18.72 16.29 1.90
C ARG A 212 -18.43 17.71 1.42
N ASN A 213 -19.38 18.30 0.70
CA ASN A 213 -19.29 19.64 0.13
C ASN A 213 -19.87 20.74 1.08
N ASP A 214 -19.97 20.44 2.39
CA ASP A 214 -20.52 21.28 3.46
C ASP A 214 -21.98 21.77 3.32
N ASN A 215 -22.71 21.35 2.28
CA ASN A 215 -24.14 21.63 2.09
C ASN A 215 -25.01 20.69 2.97
N LYS A 216 -24.95 20.94 4.28
CA LYS A 216 -25.62 20.16 5.32
C LYS A 216 -27.15 20.17 5.17
N LEU A 217 -27.74 21.25 4.67
CA LEU A 217 -29.19 21.35 4.45
C LEU A 217 -29.65 20.40 3.34
N ALA A 218 -28.99 20.41 2.18
CA ALA A 218 -29.31 19.49 1.09
C ALA A 218 -29.02 18.03 1.47
N SER A 219 -27.98 17.78 2.28
CA SER A 219 -27.69 16.46 2.84
C SER A 219 -28.87 15.92 3.67
N GLY A 220 -29.36 16.73 4.64
CA GLY A 220 -30.52 16.37 5.47
C GLY A 220 -31.81 16.19 4.68
N PHE A 221 -32.07 17.06 3.70
CA PHE A 221 -33.23 16.93 2.79
C PHE A 221 -33.20 15.62 2.00
N LEU A 222 -32.08 15.31 1.32
CA LEU A 222 -31.92 14.08 0.53
C LEU A 222 -32.03 12.82 1.41
N PHE A 223 -31.55 12.87 2.65
CA PHE A 223 -31.71 11.75 3.59
C PHE A 223 -33.16 11.59 4.07
N ALA A 224 -33.88 12.69 4.32
CA ALA A 224 -35.32 12.63 4.62
C ALA A 224 -36.13 12.06 3.44
N VAL A 225 -35.76 12.40 2.20
CA VAL A 225 -36.34 11.82 0.98
C VAL A 225 -36.09 10.30 0.95
N LEU A 226 -34.85 9.88 1.19
CA LEU A 226 -34.46 8.46 1.23
C LEU A 226 -35.22 7.64 2.29
N LEU A 227 -35.43 8.17 3.50
CA LEU A 227 -36.24 7.52 4.54
C LEU A 227 -37.68 7.25 4.07
N ASN A 228 -38.23 8.13 3.23
CA ASN A 228 -39.57 7.99 2.64
C ASN A 228 -39.58 7.09 1.38
N PHE A 229 -38.43 6.68 0.85
CA PHE A 229 -38.31 5.61 -0.14
C PHE A 229 -38.17 4.23 0.50
N LYS A 230 -37.44 4.08 1.61
CA LYS A 230 -37.30 2.79 2.31
C LYS A 230 -36.96 3.02 3.80
N HIS A 231 -37.86 2.62 4.68
CA HIS A 231 -37.73 2.87 6.13
C HIS A 231 -36.47 2.25 6.76
N ILE A 232 -35.84 1.26 6.11
CA ILE A 232 -34.61 0.58 6.60
C ILE A 232 -33.43 1.56 6.79
N TYR A 233 -33.39 2.66 6.04
CA TYR A 233 -32.36 3.69 6.21
C TYR A 233 -32.46 4.42 7.56
N MET A 234 -33.52 4.20 8.35
CA MET A 234 -33.63 4.66 9.74
C MET A 234 -32.47 4.17 10.61
N TYR A 235 -31.85 3.02 10.29
CA TYR A 235 -30.63 2.54 10.96
C TYR A 235 -29.44 3.52 10.86
N LEU A 236 -29.44 4.38 9.85
CA LEU A 236 -28.43 5.42 9.62
C LEU A 236 -28.82 6.79 10.21
N ALA A 237 -30.09 6.97 10.57
CA ALA A 237 -30.64 8.27 10.99
C ALA A 237 -29.99 8.87 12.26
N PRO A 238 -29.57 8.09 13.29
CA PRO A 238 -28.91 8.67 14.46
C PRO A 238 -27.61 9.43 14.12
N ALA A 239 -26.82 8.92 13.17
CA ALA A 239 -25.60 9.59 12.71
C ALA A 239 -25.91 10.91 11.98
N TYR A 240 -26.92 10.90 11.09
CA TYR A 240 -27.40 12.12 10.42
C TYR A 240 -27.93 13.15 11.41
N PHE A 241 -28.78 12.75 12.35
CA PHE A 241 -29.37 13.64 13.36
C PHE A 241 -28.28 14.32 14.19
N ILE A 242 -27.37 13.54 14.77
CA ILE A 242 -26.28 14.06 15.62
C ILE A 242 -25.31 14.94 14.81
N TYR A 243 -24.95 14.57 13.58
CA TYR A 243 -24.09 15.38 12.72
C TYR A 243 -24.74 16.73 12.37
N LEU A 244 -25.97 16.73 11.86
CA LEU A 244 -26.65 17.93 11.39
C LEU A 244 -27.03 18.86 12.56
N LEU A 245 -27.49 18.30 13.68
CA LEU A 245 -27.74 19.09 14.90
C LEU A 245 -26.44 19.77 15.36
N ARG A 246 -25.35 19.01 15.52
CA ARG A 246 -24.09 19.55 16.07
C ARG A 246 -23.34 20.51 15.13
N SER A 247 -23.39 20.29 13.81
CA SER A 247 -22.54 21.00 12.83
C SER A 247 -23.27 22.03 11.95
N PHE A 248 -24.61 21.98 11.88
CA PHE A 248 -25.41 22.98 11.18
C PHE A 248 -26.20 23.85 12.15
N CYS A 249 -26.89 23.22 13.11
CA CYS A 249 -27.86 23.90 13.97
C CYS A 249 -27.24 24.53 15.23
N LEU A 250 -26.06 24.07 15.67
CA LEU A 250 -25.31 24.63 16.80
C LEU A 250 -24.07 25.42 16.33
N SER A 251 -23.71 26.44 17.10
CA SER A 251 -22.43 27.17 16.97
C SER A 251 -21.24 26.28 17.41
N PRO A 252 -19.98 26.71 17.16
CA PRO A 252 -18.81 26.05 17.74
C PRO A 252 -18.89 25.93 19.26
N SER A 253 -19.36 27.00 19.94
CA SER A 253 -19.60 27.06 21.39
C SER A 253 -20.83 26.28 21.90
N GLY A 254 -21.63 25.69 21.00
CA GLY A 254 -22.80 24.88 21.37
C GLY A 254 -24.12 25.64 21.55
N ALA A 255 -24.14 26.96 21.32
CA ALA A 255 -25.38 27.74 21.30
C ALA A 255 -26.22 27.41 20.06
N LEU A 256 -27.55 27.39 20.19
CA LEU A 256 -28.47 27.13 19.08
C LEU A 256 -28.47 28.30 18.08
N LEU A 257 -28.57 27.97 16.79
CA LEU A 257 -28.70 28.92 15.68
C LEU A 257 -30.12 28.79 15.10
N PRO A 258 -31.12 29.55 15.59
CA PRO A 258 -32.54 29.27 15.32
C PRO A 258 -32.89 29.24 13.84
N ALA A 259 -32.36 30.17 13.03
CA ALA A 259 -32.61 30.21 11.60
C ALA A 259 -32.16 28.93 10.86
N ARG A 260 -31.01 28.35 11.24
CA ARG A 260 -30.51 27.09 10.66
C ARG A 260 -31.30 25.88 11.16
N PHE A 261 -31.64 25.86 12.45
CA PHE A 261 -32.49 24.82 13.03
C PHE A 261 -33.88 24.78 12.37
N ILE A 262 -34.54 25.93 12.26
CA ILE A 262 -35.85 26.07 11.60
C ILE A 262 -35.76 25.74 10.11
N SER A 263 -34.70 26.17 9.41
CA SER A 263 -34.47 25.81 8.01
C SER A 263 -34.37 24.28 7.81
N LEU A 264 -33.60 23.59 8.64
CA LEU A 264 -33.49 22.12 8.59
C LEU A 264 -34.80 21.44 8.99
N ALA A 265 -35.44 21.90 10.07
CA ALA A 265 -36.71 21.35 10.52
C ALA A 265 -37.80 21.47 9.45
N ASN A 266 -37.95 22.65 8.83
CA ASN A 266 -38.91 22.89 7.75
C ASN A 266 -38.60 22.03 6.52
N ALA A 267 -37.32 21.86 6.15
CA ALA A 267 -36.94 20.99 5.03
C ALA A 267 -37.31 19.52 5.26
N VAL A 268 -37.11 19.00 6.49
CA VAL A 268 -37.49 17.63 6.85
C VAL A 268 -39.02 17.49 6.97
N ILE A 269 -39.69 18.43 7.64
CA ILE A 269 -41.15 18.45 7.80
C ILE A 269 -41.84 18.50 6.43
N LEU A 270 -41.38 19.33 5.49
CA LEU A 270 -41.91 19.41 4.14
C LEU A 270 -41.87 18.05 3.43
N VAL A 271 -40.75 17.34 3.52
CA VAL A 271 -40.61 16.00 2.92
C VAL A 271 -41.61 15.00 3.52
N PHE A 272 -41.73 14.97 4.85
CA PHE A 272 -42.69 14.07 5.51
C PHE A 272 -44.16 14.49 5.28
N LEU A 273 -44.46 15.78 5.11
CA LEU A 273 -45.80 16.26 4.72
C LEU A 273 -46.16 15.88 3.28
N VAL A 274 -45.24 15.98 2.33
CA VAL A 274 -45.48 15.56 0.94
C VAL A 274 -45.62 14.03 0.83
N SER A 275 -44.90 13.27 1.67
CA SER A 275 -44.98 11.80 1.71
C SER A 275 -46.23 11.28 2.44
N LEU A 276 -46.38 11.66 3.71
CA LEU A 276 -47.39 11.09 4.62
C LEU A 276 -48.67 11.90 4.68
N GLY A 277 -48.65 13.18 4.29
CA GLY A 277 -49.78 14.12 4.39
C GLY A 277 -51.07 13.62 3.73
N PRO A 278 -51.04 13.06 2.51
CA PRO A 278 -52.23 12.48 1.89
C PRO A 278 -52.85 11.35 2.73
N PHE A 279 -52.03 10.48 3.31
CA PHE A 279 -52.48 9.36 4.15
C PHE A 279 -52.93 9.82 5.54
N LEU A 280 -52.34 10.90 6.07
CA LEU A 280 -52.80 11.57 7.29
C LEU A 280 -54.18 12.19 7.10
N LEU A 281 -54.40 12.92 5.99
CA LEU A 281 -55.70 13.52 5.65
C LEU A 281 -56.80 12.47 5.40
N MET A 282 -56.44 11.30 4.87
CA MET A 282 -57.35 10.17 4.70
C MET A 282 -57.52 9.31 5.99
N GLY A 283 -56.86 9.65 7.10
CA GLY A 283 -56.93 8.90 8.36
C GLY A 283 -56.21 7.53 8.36
N GLN A 284 -55.40 7.25 7.33
CA GLN A 284 -54.84 5.92 7.05
C GLN A 284 -53.47 5.66 7.71
N LEU A 285 -52.94 6.61 8.48
CA LEU A 285 -51.61 6.51 9.11
C LEU A 285 -51.41 5.23 9.96
N PRO A 286 -52.38 4.71 10.73
CA PRO A 286 -52.21 3.45 11.46
C PRO A 286 -52.03 2.24 10.53
N GLN A 287 -52.75 2.19 9.40
CA GLN A 287 -52.62 1.13 8.39
C GLN A 287 -51.30 1.22 7.63
N LEU A 288 -50.83 2.44 7.35
CA LEU A 288 -49.51 2.66 6.77
C LEU A 288 -48.40 2.16 7.71
N LEU A 289 -48.49 2.47 9.00
CA LEU A 289 -47.51 2.05 9.99
C LEU A 289 -47.52 0.53 10.25
N SER A 290 -48.67 -0.14 10.20
CA SER A 290 -48.75 -1.60 10.35
C SER A 290 -48.13 -2.36 9.16
N ARG A 291 -48.25 -1.81 7.94
CA ARG A 291 -47.57 -2.33 6.73
C ARG A 291 -46.05 -2.11 6.78
N LEU A 292 -45.61 -0.91 7.16
CA LEU A 292 -44.18 -0.56 7.21
C LEU A 292 -43.42 -1.28 8.34
N PHE A 293 -44.08 -1.60 9.45
CA PHE A 293 -43.45 -2.22 10.62
C PHE A 293 -44.20 -3.50 11.06
N PRO A 294 -44.09 -4.60 10.31
CA PRO A 294 -44.74 -5.87 10.63
C PRO A 294 -44.07 -6.56 11.81
N PHE A 295 -44.64 -6.41 13.02
CA PHE A 295 -44.10 -6.94 14.28
C PHE A 295 -44.14 -8.48 14.43
N THR A 296 -44.71 -9.21 13.48
CA THR A 296 -44.93 -10.67 13.52
C THR A 296 -43.70 -11.51 13.11
N ARG A 297 -42.49 -10.95 13.17
CA ARG A 297 -41.26 -11.60 12.68
C ARG A 297 -40.26 -11.84 13.80
N GLY A 298 -39.75 -13.07 13.92
CA GLY A 298 -38.79 -13.49 14.94
C GLY A 298 -37.34 -13.07 14.68
N LEU A 299 -36.47 -13.38 15.65
CA LEU A 299 -35.05 -12.94 15.70
C LEU A 299 -34.25 -13.36 14.45
N ASN A 300 -34.31 -14.64 14.08
CA ASN A 300 -33.66 -15.16 12.88
C ASN A 300 -34.68 -15.36 11.75
N HIS A 301 -34.26 -15.07 10.52
CA HIS A 301 -34.98 -15.45 9.31
C HIS A 301 -34.67 -16.91 8.91
N ALA A 302 -35.38 -17.44 7.90
CA ALA A 302 -35.23 -18.83 7.41
C ALA A 302 -33.77 -19.18 7.05
N TYR A 303 -33.11 -18.28 6.33
CA TYR A 303 -31.65 -18.18 6.28
C TYR A 303 -31.19 -17.21 7.37
N TRP A 304 -30.26 -17.63 8.23
CA TRP A 304 -29.75 -16.77 9.29
C TRP A 304 -28.85 -15.70 8.67
N ALA A 305 -29.25 -14.42 8.70
CA ALA A 305 -28.37 -13.33 8.29
C ALA A 305 -27.06 -13.37 9.09
N PRO A 306 -25.90 -13.04 8.49
CA PRO A 306 -24.58 -13.29 9.08
C PRO A 306 -24.22 -12.25 10.17
N ASN A 307 -24.97 -12.27 11.27
CA ASN A 307 -24.87 -11.32 12.37
C ASN A 307 -24.54 -12.02 13.70
N PHE A 308 -24.54 -11.27 14.80
CA PHE A 308 -24.24 -11.82 16.12
C PHE A 308 -25.23 -12.93 16.53
N TRP A 309 -26.51 -12.80 16.16
CA TRP A 309 -27.55 -13.78 16.50
C TRP A 309 -27.36 -15.12 15.79
N ALA A 310 -26.81 -15.15 14.57
CA ALA A 310 -26.44 -16.41 13.89
C ALA A 310 -25.40 -17.21 14.71
N LEU A 311 -24.41 -16.56 15.31
CA LEU A 311 -23.40 -17.21 16.15
C LEU A 311 -24.00 -17.74 17.47
N VAL A 312 -24.83 -16.93 18.14
CA VAL A 312 -25.60 -17.35 19.33
C VAL A 312 -26.47 -18.58 19.02
N THR A 313 -27.11 -18.57 17.85
CA THR A 313 -28.00 -19.65 17.40
C THR A 313 -27.22 -20.92 17.07
N ALA A 314 -26.07 -20.82 16.42
CA ALA A 314 -25.17 -21.93 16.21
C ALA A 314 -24.67 -22.52 17.54
N SER A 315 -24.33 -21.68 18.52
CA SER A 315 -23.95 -22.13 19.85
C SER A 315 -25.08 -22.87 20.58
N ASP A 316 -26.33 -22.40 20.51
CA ASP A 316 -27.49 -23.10 21.05
C ASP A 316 -27.66 -24.51 20.43
N ARG A 317 -27.50 -24.64 19.10
CA ARG A 317 -27.56 -25.93 18.41
C ARG A 317 -26.38 -26.86 18.76
N VAL A 318 -25.17 -26.31 18.91
CA VAL A 318 -23.97 -27.07 19.33
C VAL A 318 -24.12 -27.58 20.77
N LEU A 319 -24.53 -26.72 21.70
CA LEU A 319 -24.81 -27.11 23.09
C LEU A 319 -25.90 -28.18 23.16
N LEU A 320 -26.96 -28.06 22.34
CA LEU A 320 -28.03 -29.05 22.28
C LEU A 320 -27.52 -30.44 21.84
N LYS A 321 -26.51 -30.50 20.97
CA LYS A 321 -25.84 -31.75 20.59
C LYS A 321 -24.99 -32.32 21.73
N PHE A 322 -24.33 -31.48 22.54
CA PHE A 322 -23.58 -31.93 23.73
C PHE A 322 -24.49 -32.45 24.85
N VAL A 323 -25.63 -31.78 25.12
CA VAL A 323 -26.62 -32.24 26.11
C VAL A 323 -27.28 -33.55 25.67
N LYS A 324 -27.80 -33.62 24.43
CA LYS A 324 -28.37 -34.87 23.88
C LYS A 324 -27.35 -36.01 23.76
N GLY A 325 -26.06 -35.69 23.59
CA GLY A 325 -24.96 -36.65 23.59
C GLY A 325 -24.50 -37.11 24.98
N GLY A 326 -25.28 -36.84 26.04
CA GLY A 326 -25.00 -37.31 27.41
C GLY A 326 -23.83 -36.62 28.13
N ARG A 327 -23.17 -35.64 27.49
CA ARG A 327 -21.96 -34.99 28.03
C ARG A 327 -22.26 -33.87 29.02
N MET A 328 -23.49 -33.35 29.04
CA MET A 328 -23.95 -32.30 29.96
C MET A 328 -25.42 -32.52 30.38
N PRO A 329 -25.75 -33.56 31.16
CA PRO A 329 -27.14 -33.90 31.49
C PRO A 329 -27.84 -32.92 32.45
N ALA A 330 -27.11 -31.97 33.05
CA ALA A 330 -27.61 -31.08 34.09
C ALA A 330 -28.30 -29.78 33.60
N LEU A 331 -28.34 -29.51 32.29
CA LEU A 331 -29.02 -28.34 31.74
C LEU A 331 -30.46 -28.69 31.31
N ALA A 332 -31.43 -27.89 31.77
CA ALA A 332 -32.82 -27.99 31.32
C ALA A 332 -32.93 -27.60 29.84
N VAL A 333 -33.62 -28.44 29.04
CA VAL A 333 -33.82 -28.22 27.60
C VAL A 333 -35.25 -27.79 27.32
N ASN A 334 -35.42 -26.63 26.68
CA ASN A 334 -36.71 -26.17 26.20
C ASN A 334 -37.09 -26.89 24.90
N MET A 335 -38.02 -27.84 24.99
CA MET A 335 -38.51 -28.64 23.86
C MET A 335 -39.11 -27.79 22.72
N SER A 336 -39.70 -26.63 23.01
CA SER A 336 -40.19 -25.73 21.97
C SER A 336 -39.06 -25.12 21.13
N GLY A 337 -37.91 -24.81 21.76
CA GLY A 337 -36.72 -24.31 21.06
C GLY A 337 -36.02 -25.35 20.19
N VAL A 338 -36.11 -26.64 20.55
CA VAL A 338 -35.65 -27.75 19.70
C VAL A 338 -36.38 -27.74 18.35
N ALA A 339 -37.69 -27.42 18.35
CA ALA A 339 -38.55 -27.40 17.17
C ALA A 339 -38.70 -26.04 16.47
N SER A 340 -38.24 -24.93 17.08
CA SER A 340 -38.30 -23.59 16.48
C SER A 340 -37.30 -23.48 15.32
N THR A 341 -36.00 -23.45 15.61
CA THR A 341 -34.97 -23.13 14.61
C THR A 341 -34.60 -24.26 13.65
N SER A 342 -35.19 -25.45 13.79
CA SER A 342 -34.85 -26.65 13.01
C SER A 342 -35.67 -26.81 11.73
N ARG A 343 -36.73 -26.02 11.53
CA ARG A 343 -37.65 -26.16 10.39
C ARG A 343 -37.37 -25.23 9.20
N GLY A 344 -36.45 -24.27 9.33
CA GLY A 344 -36.19 -23.26 8.29
C GLY A 344 -37.39 -22.35 7.97
N LEU A 345 -38.40 -22.31 8.84
CA LEU A 345 -39.60 -21.48 8.68
C LEU A 345 -39.42 -20.12 9.35
N VAL A 346 -40.05 -19.09 8.78
CA VAL A 346 -40.10 -17.74 9.36
C VAL A 346 -41.09 -17.73 10.53
N GLY A 347 -40.62 -17.38 11.73
CA GLY A 347 -41.43 -17.35 12.94
C GLY A 347 -40.58 -17.06 14.18
N ASP A 348 -41.20 -17.10 15.36
CA ASP A 348 -40.50 -16.78 16.60
C ASP A 348 -39.35 -17.75 16.91
N THR A 349 -38.16 -17.17 17.04
CA THR A 349 -36.94 -17.89 17.41
C THR A 349 -36.95 -18.15 18.91
N ILE A 350 -37.11 -19.41 19.29
CA ILE A 350 -37.01 -19.88 20.67
C ILE A 350 -35.73 -20.71 20.78
N PHE A 351 -34.88 -20.40 21.75
CA PHE A 351 -33.65 -21.14 22.01
C PHE A 351 -33.94 -22.40 22.84
N ALA A 352 -33.15 -23.45 22.61
CA ALA A 352 -33.33 -24.75 23.27
C ALA A 352 -32.62 -24.82 24.63
N ILE A 353 -31.52 -24.08 24.79
CA ILE A 353 -30.66 -24.04 25.98
C ILE A 353 -30.33 -22.60 26.38
N LEU A 354 -30.05 -21.72 25.41
CA LEU A 354 -29.71 -20.33 25.69
C LEU A 354 -30.95 -19.51 26.11
N PRO A 355 -30.80 -18.43 26.89
CA PRO A 355 -31.93 -17.59 27.29
C PRO A 355 -32.57 -16.88 26.09
N ASN A 356 -33.89 -16.85 26.04
CA ASN A 356 -34.64 -16.19 24.95
C ASN A 356 -34.36 -14.68 24.92
N VAL A 357 -33.85 -14.22 23.78
CA VAL A 357 -33.68 -12.79 23.47
C VAL A 357 -35.06 -12.19 23.17
N LYS A 358 -35.28 -10.93 23.55
CA LYS A 358 -36.52 -10.16 23.27
C LYS A 358 -36.19 -8.91 22.44
N PRO A 359 -37.15 -8.33 21.69
CA PRO A 359 -36.92 -7.11 20.90
C PRO A 359 -36.34 -5.93 21.70
N ILE A 360 -36.70 -5.84 22.99
CA ILE A 360 -36.17 -4.82 23.91
C ILE A 360 -34.68 -5.03 24.25
N HIS A 361 -34.20 -6.29 24.31
CA HIS A 361 -32.77 -6.57 24.54
C HIS A 361 -31.93 -6.13 23.34
N THR A 362 -32.37 -6.50 22.13
CA THR A 362 -31.72 -6.10 20.87
C THR A 362 -31.70 -4.59 20.67
N PHE A 363 -32.77 -3.90 21.04
CA PHE A 363 -32.88 -2.44 20.99
C PHE A 363 -31.91 -1.75 21.97
N ILE A 364 -31.85 -2.21 23.23
CA ILE A 364 -30.93 -1.68 24.24
C ILE A 364 -29.47 -1.88 23.80
N ILE A 365 -29.09 -3.07 23.35
CA ILE A 365 -27.72 -3.36 22.87
C ILE A 365 -27.36 -2.44 21.70
N THR A 366 -28.27 -2.30 20.72
CA THR A 366 -28.06 -1.43 19.54
C THR A 366 -27.82 0.03 19.96
N ILE A 367 -28.63 0.57 20.88
CA ILE A 367 -28.46 1.95 21.39
C ILE A 367 -27.16 2.10 22.17
N VAL A 368 -26.82 1.16 23.07
CA VAL A 368 -25.60 1.23 23.89
C VAL A 368 -24.35 1.32 23.00
N PHE A 369 -24.26 0.49 21.96
CA PHE A 369 -23.15 0.59 21.00
C PHE A 369 -23.21 1.87 20.16
N GLN A 370 -24.38 2.30 19.69
CA GLN A 370 -24.53 3.54 18.92
C GLN A 370 -24.07 4.78 19.70
N VAL A 371 -24.44 4.90 20.98
CA VAL A 371 -24.06 6.04 21.82
C VAL A 371 -22.54 6.25 21.89
N ILE A 372 -21.73 5.19 21.84
CA ILE A 372 -20.26 5.29 21.93
C ILE A 372 -19.69 6.18 20.80
N TYR A 373 -20.04 5.90 19.55
CA TYR A 373 -19.53 6.67 18.41
C TYR A 373 -20.37 7.91 18.07
N LEU A 374 -21.65 7.97 18.46
CA LEU A 374 -22.44 9.21 18.39
C LEU A 374 -21.92 10.28 19.37
N VAL A 375 -21.44 9.90 20.57
CA VAL A 375 -20.76 10.82 21.49
C VAL A 375 -19.42 11.29 20.92
N LYS A 376 -18.69 10.45 20.16
CA LYS A 376 -17.48 10.90 19.44
C LYS A 376 -17.85 11.89 18.32
N LEU A 377 -18.88 11.61 17.53
CA LEU A 377 -19.40 12.50 16.49
C LEU A 377 -19.86 13.86 17.04
N TRP A 378 -20.53 13.90 18.19
CA TRP A 378 -20.94 15.15 18.85
C TRP A 378 -19.76 16.01 19.30
N LYS A 379 -18.64 15.38 19.69
CA LYS A 379 -17.40 16.07 20.07
C LYS A 379 -16.61 16.56 18.86
N THR A 380 -16.48 15.73 17.82
CA THR A 380 -15.70 16.03 16.60
C THR A 380 -16.55 15.89 15.33
N PRO A 381 -17.43 16.86 15.02
CA PRO A 381 -18.45 16.72 13.97
C PRO A 381 -17.90 16.99 12.55
N THR A 382 -16.86 16.25 12.15
CA THR A 382 -16.25 16.35 10.82
C THR A 382 -16.88 15.37 9.83
N TYR A 383 -16.75 15.60 8.51
CA TYR A 383 -17.22 14.67 7.47
C TYR A 383 -16.71 13.23 7.69
N LYS A 384 -15.41 13.05 8.00
CA LYS A 384 -14.84 11.71 8.26
C LYS A 384 -15.42 11.06 9.52
N SER A 385 -15.65 11.83 10.59
CA SER A 385 -16.30 11.31 11.80
C SER A 385 -17.78 10.98 11.57
N PHE A 386 -18.47 11.77 10.75
CA PHE A 386 -19.85 11.50 10.33
C PHE A 386 -19.94 10.21 9.52
N LEU A 387 -19.12 10.07 8.47
CA LEU A 387 -19.09 8.87 7.64
C LEU A 387 -18.69 7.61 8.43
N THR A 388 -17.73 7.73 9.37
CA THR A 388 -17.38 6.64 10.29
C THR A 388 -18.57 6.26 11.19
N ALA A 389 -19.23 7.24 11.81
CA ALA A 389 -20.38 6.99 12.66
C ALA A 389 -21.60 6.47 11.89
N LEU A 390 -21.78 6.89 10.62
CA LEU A 390 -22.80 6.41 9.69
C LEU A 390 -22.62 4.93 9.39
N THR A 391 -21.42 4.53 8.97
CA THR A 391 -21.03 3.14 8.73
C THR A 391 -21.24 2.30 10.00
N LEU A 392 -20.78 2.78 11.16
CA LEU A 392 -20.94 2.06 12.42
C LEU A 392 -22.41 1.95 12.87
N CYS A 393 -23.23 2.99 12.68
CA CYS A 393 -24.69 2.96 12.92
C CYS A 393 -25.36 1.82 12.13
N GLY A 394 -25.04 1.70 10.84
CA GLY A 394 -25.47 0.59 10.00
C GLY A 394 -24.95 -0.75 10.50
N TYR A 395 -23.64 -0.84 10.81
CA TYR A 395 -22.99 -2.07 11.29
C TYR A 395 -23.61 -2.60 12.58
N THR A 396 -23.78 -1.75 13.60
CA THR A 396 -24.41 -2.13 14.88
C THR A 396 -25.86 -2.56 14.69
N SER A 397 -26.63 -1.85 13.84
CA SER A 397 -28.03 -2.21 13.56
C SER A 397 -28.13 -3.56 12.84
N PHE A 398 -27.20 -3.85 11.93
CA PHE A 398 -27.10 -5.14 11.24
C PHE A 398 -26.64 -6.28 12.18
N MET A 399 -25.69 -6.00 13.08
CA MET A 399 -25.15 -6.98 14.03
C MET A 399 -26.15 -7.38 15.13
N PHE A 400 -26.89 -6.41 15.68
CA PHE A 400 -27.67 -6.61 16.92
C PHE A 400 -29.17 -6.31 16.79
N GLY A 401 -29.68 -5.88 15.63
CA GLY A 401 -31.11 -5.63 15.41
C GLY A 401 -31.98 -6.87 15.63
N TRP A 402 -33.27 -6.67 15.93
CA TRP A 402 -34.21 -7.78 16.18
C TRP A 402 -34.47 -8.62 14.93
N HIS A 403 -34.77 -7.99 13.79
CA HIS A 403 -35.07 -8.71 12.56
C HIS A 403 -34.25 -8.09 11.42
N VAL A 404 -33.26 -8.84 10.94
CA VAL A 404 -32.27 -8.38 9.95
C VAL A 404 -32.14 -9.44 8.86
N HIS A 405 -32.27 -9.03 7.60
CA HIS A 405 -32.02 -9.87 6.43
C HIS A 405 -30.58 -9.72 5.94
N GLU A 406 -30.04 -10.75 5.31
CA GLU A 406 -28.75 -10.76 4.61
C GLU A 406 -28.59 -9.56 3.64
N LYS A 407 -29.64 -9.20 2.87
CA LYS A 407 -29.63 -8.03 1.96
C LYS A 407 -29.26 -6.71 2.65
N ALA A 408 -29.49 -6.58 3.96
CA ALA A 408 -29.21 -5.36 4.72
C ALA A 408 -27.71 -5.09 4.93
N VAL A 409 -26.81 -6.05 4.64
CA VAL A 409 -25.36 -5.87 4.76
C VAL A 409 -24.84 -4.73 3.86
N LEU A 410 -25.56 -4.38 2.79
CA LEU A 410 -25.22 -3.25 1.91
C LEU A 410 -25.25 -1.89 2.64
N LEU A 411 -26.06 -1.75 3.70
CA LEU A 411 -26.07 -0.55 4.57
C LEU A 411 -24.75 -0.39 5.35
N VAL A 412 -23.96 -1.45 5.45
CA VAL A 412 -22.61 -1.44 6.00
C VAL A 412 -21.58 -1.22 4.89
N LEU A 413 -21.59 -2.07 3.86
CA LEU A 413 -20.53 -2.10 2.84
C LEU A 413 -20.47 -0.83 1.99
N VAL A 414 -21.62 -0.27 1.60
CA VAL A 414 -21.65 0.90 0.70
C VAL A 414 -21.04 2.14 1.39
N PRO A 415 -21.46 2.55 2.61
CA PRO A 415 -20.76 3.60 3.35
C PRO A 415 -19.30 3.27 3.71
N PHE A 416 -18.98 1.99 3.96
CA PHE A 416 -17.62 1.61 4.38
C PHE A 416 -16.59 1.70 3.24
N SER A 417 -16.99 1.42 2.00
CA SER A 417 -16.11 1.54 0.82
C SER A 417 -15.49 2.94 0.68
N LEU A 418 -16.24 3.99 1.05
CA LEU A 418 -15.79 5.39 1.05
C LEU A 418 -14.68 5.70 2.08
N LEU A 419 -14.42 4.78 3.04
CA LEU A 419 -13.34 4.85 4.02
C LEU A 419 -12.19 3.89 3.70
N ALA A 420 -12.35 2.98 2.74
CA ALA A 420 -11.41 1.88 2.50
C ALA A 420 -10.01 2.35 2.04
N ALA A 421 -9.91 3.51 1.39
CA ALA A 421 -8.62 4.08 0.94
C ALA A 421 -7.94 5.01 1.98
N GLU A 422 -8.53 5.22 3.16
CA GLU A 422 -8.03 6.21 4.14
C GLU A 422 -6.82 5.73 4.96
N ASN A 423 -6.70 4.42 5.24
CA ASN A 423 -5.54 3.79 5.87
C ASN A 423 -5.61 2.26 5.84
N HIS A 424 -4.51 1.60 6.20
CA HIS A 424 -4.38 0.15 6.19
C HIS A 424 -5.42 -0.59 7.05
N ALA A 425 -5.79 -0.03 8.20
CA ALA A 425 -6.74 -0.67 9.11
C ALA A 425 -8.17 -0.66 8.55
N TYR A 426 -8.64 0.47 8.03
CA TYR A 426 -9.94 0.53 7.35
C TYR A 426 -9.97 -0.40 6.13
N PHE A 427 -8.89 -0.49 5.35
CA PHE A 427 -8.80 -1.43 4.23
C PHE A 427 -8.91 -2.90 4.65
N ARG A 428 -8.13 -3.35 5.65
CA ARG A 428 -8.19 -4.74 6.14
C ARG A 428 -9.57 -5.10 6.66
N THR A 429 -10.16 -4.22 7.48
CA THR A 429 -11.51 -4.41 8.01
C THR A 429 -12.59 -4.38 6.91
N PHE A 430 -12.45 -3.50 5.91
CA PHE A 430 -13.34 -3.44 4.74
C PHE A 430 -13.23 -4.68 3.86
N MET A 431 -12.03 -5.21 3.62
CA MET A 431 -11.79 -6.43 2.85
C MET A 431 -12.51 -7.62 3.47
N ILE A 432 -12.33 -7.85 4.79
CA ILE A 432 -12.97 -8.96 5.52
C ILE A 432 -14.49 -8.80 5.54
N ALA A 433 -14.99 -7.59 5.83
CA ALA A 433 -16.42 -7.30 5.80
C ALA A 433 -17.03 -7.53 4.41
N SER A 434 -16.31 -7.16 3.34
CA SER A 434 -16.76 -7.32 1.96
C SER A 434 -16.79 -8.79 1.53
N PHE A 435 -15.75 -9.58 1.82
CA PHE A 435 -15.75 -11.02 1.55
C PHE A 435 -16.94 -11.71 2.24
N ALA A 436 -17.06 -11.53 3.57
CA ALA A 436 -18.14 -12.15 4.34
C ALA A 436 -19.53 -11.63 3.94
N GLY A 437 -19.68 -10.32 3.71
CA GLY A 437 -20.94 -9.71 3.31
C GLY A 437 -21.40 -10.16 1.92
N ILE A 438 -20.52 -10.13 0.91
CA ILE A 438 -20.85 -10.54 -0.46
C ILE A 438 -21.14 -12.05 -0.51
N PHE A 439 -20.30 -12.87 0.12
CA PHE A 439 -20.50 -14.32 0.14
C PHE A 439 -21.82 -14.72 0.85
N SER A 440 -22.24 -13.95 1.87
CA SER A 440 -23.54 -14.18 2.53
C SER A 440 -24.77 -13.95 1.65
N LEU A 441 -24.62 -13.26 0.51
CA LEU A 441 -25.67 -13.06 -0.49
C LEU A 441 -25.72 -14.21 -1.52
N PHE A 442 -24.71 -15.08 -1.58
CA PHE A 442 -24.66 -16.20 -2.53
C PHE A 442 -25.82 -17.21 -2.41
N PRO A 443 -26.39 -17.48 -1.21
CA PRO A 443 -27.60 -18.30 -1.06
C PRO A 443 -28.87 -17.76 -1.73
N LEU A 444 -28.93 -16.46 -2.05
CA LEU A 444 -30.07 -15.88 -2.78
C LEU A 444 -30.15 -16.40 -4.23
N LEU A 445 -29.04 -16.89 -4.77
CA LEU A 445 -28.91 -17.41 -6.14
C LEU A 445 -28.51 -18.89 -6.10
N PHE A 446 -29.48 -19.75 -5.78
CA PHE A 446 -29.26 -21.19 -5.57
C PHE A 446 -29.05 -22.00 -6.86
N THR A 447 -29.26 -21.40 -8.03
CA THR A 447 -29.18 -22.07 -9.33
C THR A 447 -27.73 -22.28 -9.81
N PRO A 448 -27.43 -23.35 -10.60
CA PRO A 448 -26.06 -23.66 -11.00
C PRO A 448 -25.42 -22.61 -11.95
N MET A 449 -26.18 -22.07 -12.90
CA MET A 449 -25.67 -21.10 -13.88
C MET A 449 -25.26 -19.79 -13.20
N GLU A 450 -26.15 -19.23 -12.38
CA GLU A 450 -25.88 -18.03 -11.58
C GLU A 450 -24.81 -18.26 -10.52
N THR A 451 -24.53 -19.51 -10.14
CA THR A 451 -23.42 -19.83 -9.23
C THR A 451 -22.05 -19.63 -9.89
N LEU A 452 -21.90 -19.89 -11.19
CA LEU A 452 -20.70 -19.48 -11.93
C LEU A 452 -20.60 -17.94 -12.00
N ILE A 453 -21.70 -17.27 -12.34
CA ILE A 453 -21.76 -15.81 -12.49
C ILE A 453 -21.38 -15.10 -11.18
N LYS A 454 -22.00 -15.45 -10.05
CA LYS A 454 -21.76 -14.78 -8.76
C LYS A 454 -20.35 -14.99 -8.24
N VAL A 455 -19.76 -16.18 -8.44
CA VAL A 455 -18.39 -16.49 -8.03
C VAL A 455 -17.37 -15.77 -8.92
N ALA A 456 -17.50 -15.88 -10.24
CA ALA A 456 -16.57 -15.25 -11.19
C ALA A 456 -16.60 -13.71 -11.06
N TYR A 457 -17.80 -13.12 -11.05
CA TYR A 457 -17.97 -11.66 -10.95
C TYR A 457 -17.43 -11.11 -9.62
N SER A 458 -17.74 -11.76 -8.49
CA SER A 458 -17.22 -11.34 -7.18
C SER A 458 -15.69 -11.47 -7.09
N THR A 459 -15.11 -12.49 -7.74
CA THR A 459 -13.65 -12.69 -7.78
C THR A 459 -12.97 -11.61 -8.63
N ILE A 460 -13.50 -11.31 -9.81
CA ILE A 460 -12.99 -10.24 -10.68
C ILE A 460 -13.10 -8.88 -9.97
N TRP A 461 -14.25 -8.57 -9.38
CA TRP A 461 -14.45 -7.35 -8.60
C TRP A 461 -13.48 -7.25 -7.40
N ALA A 462 -13.24 -8.35 -6.69
CA ALA A 462 -12.32 -8.40 -5.56
C ALA A 462 -10.86 -8.14 -6.01
N ILE A 463 -10.43 -8.71 -7.14
CA ILE A 463 -9.09 -8.45 -7.71
C ILE A 463 -8.96 -6.97 -8.12
N LEU A 464 -9.95 -6.44 -8.85
CA LEU A 464 -9.96 -5.05 -9.35
C LEU A 464 -10.12 -4.00 -8.23
N THR A 465 -10.74 -4.36 -7.11
CA THR A 465 -10.91 -3.47 -5.94
C THR A 465 -9.73 -3.58 -4.98
N PHE A 466 -9.42 -4.79 -4.49
CA PHE A 466 -8.50 -4.97 -3.37
C PHE A 466 -7.05 -4.81 -3.77
N THR A 467 -6.64 -5.23 -4.98
CA THR A 467 -5.23 -5.10 -5.43
C THR A 467 -4.75 -3.64 -5.45
N PRO A 468 -5.42 -2.69 -6.17
CA PRO A 468 -4.94 -1.32 -6.24
C PRO A 468 -5.18 -0.52 -4.94
N LEU A 469 -6.18 -0.89 -4.12
CA LEU A 469 -6.31 -0.32 -2.78
C LEU A 469 -5.17 -0.79 -1.86
N HIS A 470 -4.88 -2.09 -1.82
CA HIS A 470 -3.79 -2.67 -1.03
C HIS A 470 -2.45 -2.00 -1.38
N GLN A 471 -2.12 -1.88 -2.67
CA GLN A 471 -0.90 -1.23 -3.13
C GLN A 471 -0.75 0.24 -2.67
N ARG A 472 -1.87 0.95 -2.44
CA ARG A 472 -1.87 2.34 -1.94
C ARG A 472 -1.78 2.46 -0.42
N VAL A 473 -2.39 1.53 0.31
CA VAL A 473 -2.56 1.63 1.77
C VAL A 473 -1.86 0.54 2.56
N TYR A 474 -0.92 -0.21 1.97
CA TYR A 474 -0.19 -1.26 2.68
C TYR A 474 0.75 -0.68 3.75
N GLU A 475 0.60 -1.15 5.00
CA GLU A 475 1.56 -0.90 6.08
C GLU A 475 2.10 -2.25 6.59
N PHE A 476 3.41 -2.47 6.51
CA PHE A 476 4.02 -3.71 7.00
C PHE A 476 3.80 -3.89 8.52
N PRO A 477 3.38 -5.07 9.00
CA PRO A 477 3.07 -5.31 10.41
C PRO A 477 4.32 -5.18 11.30
N ARG A 478 4.31 -4.18 12.19
CA ARG A 478 5.49 -3.79 13.01
C ARG A 478 5.67 -4.57 14.31
N SER A 479 4.88 -5.62 14.55
CA SER A 479 5.05 -6.49 15.72
C SER A 479 4.50 -7.89 15.49
N LEU A 480 5.06 -8.87 16.19
CA LEU A 480 4.71 -10.29 16.07
C LEU A 480 3.21 -10.58 16.27
N PRO A 481 2.48 -9.96 17.23
CA PRO A 481 1.03 -10.09 17.30
C PRO A 481 0.28 -9.62 16.05
N PHE A 482 0.73 -8.53 15.39
CA PHE A 482 0.11 -8.08 14.13
C PHE A 482 0.43 -9.00 12.96
N VAL A 483 1.61 -9.63 12.93
CA VAL A 483 1.95 -10.67 11.93
C VAL A 483 1.04 -11.90 12.08
N ILE A 484 0.80 -12.36 13.32
CA ILE A 484 -0.15 -13.46 13.59
C ILE A 484 -1.56 -13.08 13.13
N ILE A 485 -2.04 -11.88 13.46
CA ILE A 485 -3.39 -11.42 13.06
C ILE A 485 -3.52 -11.34 11.53
N ASP A 486 -2.57 -10.70 10.82
CA ASP A 486 -2.55 -10.63 9.36
C ASP A 486 -2.52 -12.03 8.70
N SER A 487 -1.82 -12.98 9.32
CA SER A 487 -1.79 -14.38 8.86
C SER A 487 -3.12 -15.10 9.06
N LEU A 488 -3.80 -14.88 10.20
CA LEU A 488 -5.13 -15.43 10.48
C LEU A 488 -6.22 -14.82 9.59
N GLU A 489 -6.13 -13.51 9.29
CA GLU A 489 -7.05 -12.84 8.36
C GLU A 489 -6.90 -13.37 6.93
N LYS A 490 -5.67 -13.63 6.48
CA LYS A 490 -5.40 -14.28 5.18
C LYS A 490 -5.93 -15.72 5.15
N LEU A 491 -5.74 -16.48 6.22
CA LEU A 491 -6.28 -17.84 6.36
C LEU A 491 -7.81 -17.86 6.33
N TYR A 492 -8.46 -16.88 6.97
CA TYR A 492 -9.91 -16.69 6.91
C TYR A 492 -10.40 -16.36 5.48
N VAL A 493 -9.72 -15.46 4.76
CA VAL A 493 -10.07 -15.16 3.36
C VAL A 493 -9.88 -16.40 2.46
N ALA A 494 -8.81 -17.18 2.65
CA ALA A 494 -8.59 -18.42 1.90
C ALA A 494 -9.67 -19.49 2.17
N GLY A 495 -10.21 -19.54 3.40
CA GLY A 495 -11.23 -20.52 3.78
C GLY A 495 -12.57 -20.37 3.06
N PHE A 496 -12.87 -19.22 2.42
CA PHE A 496 -14.03 -19.09 1.53
C PHE A 496 -13.98 -20.04 0.32
N VAL A 497 -12.78 -20.39 -0.17
CA VAL A 497 -12.62 -21.36 -1.27
C VAL A 497 -13.07 -22.74 -0.79
N LEU A 498 -12.62 -23.16 0.39
CA LEU A 498 -13.04 -24.43 1.01
C LEU A 498 -14.55 -24.44 1.30
N LEU A 499 -15.09 -23.34 1.84
CA LEU A 499 -16.53 -23.19 2.08
C LEU A 499 -17.33 -23.32 0.79
N GLN A 500 -16.92 -22.65 -0.29
CA GLN A 500 -17.61 -22.75 -1.59
C GLN A 500 -17.54 -24.17 -2.17
N LEU A 501 -16.39 -24.86 -2.04
CA LEU A 501 -16.27 -26.27 -2.44
C LEU A 501 -17.21 -27.16 -1.61
N CYS A 502 -17.23 -27.01 -0.29
CA CYS A 502 -18.15 -27.74 0.58
C CYS A 502 -19.62 -27.50 0.21
N VAL A 503 -20.02 -26.25 -0.01
CA VAL A 503 -21.41 -25.89 -0.38
C VAL A 503 -21.78 -26.43 -1.77
N SER A 504 -20.88 -26.37 -2.75
CA SER A 504 -21.12 -26.89 -4.11
C SER A 504 -21.14 -28.42 -4.19
N LEU A 505 -20.34 -29.10 -3.36
CA LEU A 505 -20.23 -30.57 -3.37
C LEU A 505 -21.26 -31.26 -2.46
N PHE A 506 -21.79 -30.58 -1.44
CA PHE A 506 -22.75 -31.18 -0.51
C PHE A 506 -23.97 -31.83 -1.20
N PRO A 507 -24.64 -31.22 -2.21
CA PRO A 507 -25.76 -31.84 -2.91
C PRO A 507 -25.38 -33.08 -3.75
N VAL A 508 -24.09 -33.28 -4.04
CA VAL A 508 -23.58 -34.45 -4.78
C VAL A 508 -23.35 -35.64 -3.83
N PHE A 509 -23.02 -35.36 -2.56
CA PHE A 509 -22.76 -36.38 -1.55
C PHE A 509 -24.00 -36.75 -0.69
N ASP A 510 -24.97 -35.85 -0.51
CA ASP A 510 -26.20 -36.08 0.28
C ASP A 510 -27.27 -36.89 -0.50
N GLY A 511 -26.84 -38.01 -1.08
CA GLY A 511 -27.66 -38.88 -1.93
C GLY A 511 -28.82 -39.54 -1.17
N GLN A 512 -30.02 -38.98 -1.32
CA GLN A 512 -31.33 -39.56 -1.00
C GLN A 512 -31.68 -39.85 0.49
N GLN A 513 -30.83 -39.62 1.49
CA GLN A 513 -31.09 -40.14 2.86
C GLN A 513 -31.01 -39.18 4.08
N SER A 514 -30.93 -37.84 3.95
CA SER A 514 -30.99 -36.98 5.15
C SER A 514 -31.69 -35.61 5.04
N GLU A 515 -33.03 -35.62 5.11
CA GLU A 515 -33.84 -34.42 5.46
C GLU A 515 -33.32 -33.69 6.73
N ALA A 516 -32.64 -34.41 7.63
CA ALA A 516 -32.05 -33.85 8.85
C ALA A 516 -30.87 -32.88 8.63
N LEU A 517 -30.22 -32.90 7.45
CA LEU A 517 -29.03 -32.08 7.16
C LEU A 517 -29.23 -31.05 6.03
N LYS A 518 -30.42 -30.99 5.43
CA LYS A 518 -30.84 -30.12 4.32
C LYS A 518 -30.44 -28.64 4.44
N PHE A 519 -30.37 -28.10 5.65
CA PHE A 519 -30.01 -26.71 5.93
C PHE A 519 -28.53 -26.50 6.34
N LEU A 520 -27.71 -27.55 6.37
CA LEU A 520 -26.31 -27.48 6.83
C LEU A 520 -25.44 -26.54 5.95
N PRO A 521 -25.51 -26.54 4.61
CA PRO A 521 -24.71 -25.61 3.80
C PRO A 521 -25.05 -24.13 4.06
N LEU A 522 -26.33 -23.84 4.31
CA LEU A 522 -26.82 -22.50 4.65
C LEU A 522 -26.34 -22.08 6.04
N MET A 523 -26.40 -22.97 7.04
CA MET A 523 -25.89 -22.71 8.38
C MET A 523 -24.37 -22.48 8.37
N LEU A 524 -23.60 -23.31 7.66
CA LEU A 524 -22.15 -23.15 7.52
C LEU A 524 -21.80 -21.80 6.88
N THR A 525 -22.50 -21.44 5.79
CA THR A 525 -22.32 -20.15 5.11
C THR A 525 -22.59 -18.98 6.05
N SER A 526 -23.73 -19.00 6.77
CA SER A 526 -24.08 -17.95 7.72
C SER A 526 -23.06 -17.81 8.85
N VAL A 527 -22.70 -18.91 9.54
CA VAL A 527 -21.77 -18.89 10.67
C VAL A 527 -20.37 -18.43 10.26
N TYR A 528 -19.89 -18.86 9.09
CA TYR A 528 -18.59 -18.44 8.58
C TYR A 528 -18.55 -16.94 8.26
N CYS A 529 -19.58 -16.43 7.59
CA CYS A 529 -19.70 -15.00 7.28
C CYS A 529 -19.92 -14.15 8.54
N ALA A 530 -20.74 -14.62 9.49
CA ALA A 530 -20.99 -13.96 10.76
C ALA A 530 -19.70 -13.83 11.59
N THR A 531 -18.83 -14.84 11.57
CA THR A 531 -17.52 -14.79 12.24
C THR A 531 -16.65 -13.66 11.67
N GLY A 532 -16.58 -13.51 10.35
CA GLY A 532 -15.82 -12.43 9.70
C GLY A 532 -16.43 -11.04 9.92
N LEU A 533 -17.75 -10.93 9.92
CA LEU A 533 -18.44 -9.65 10.18
C LEU A 533 -18.38 -9.24 11.67
N VAL A 534 -18.36 -10.19 12.61
CA VAL A 534 -18.09 -9.89 14.02
C VAL A 534 -16.61 -9.52 14.23
N TRP A 535 -15.66 -10.19 13.56
CA TRP A 535 -14.25 -9.77 13.57
C TRP A 535 -14.08 -8.36 13.01
N ALA A 536 -14.68 -8.06 11.86
CA ALA A 536 -14.60 -6.74 11.24
C ALA A 536 -15.45 -5.67 11.94
N PHE A 537 -16.38 -6.04 12.84
CA PHE A 537 -17.02 -5.08 13.75
C PHE A 537 -16.10 -4.67 14.89
N MET A 538 -15.18 -5.54 15.33
CA MET A 538 -14.20 -5.25 16.39
C MET A 538 -13.11 -4.31 15.84
N PRO A 539 -13.05 -3.04 16.29
CA PRO A 539 -12.29 -2.03 15.56
C PRO A 539 -10.79 -2.10 15.87
N ALA A 540 -10.00 -2.50 14.88
CA ALA A 540 -8.52 -2.46 14.89
C ALA A 540 -8.00 -1.01 14.80
N LEU A 541 -8.31 -0.19 15.81
CA LEU A 541 -8.03 1.25 15.84
C LEU A 541 -6.53 1.55 15.94
N SER A 542 -5.92 1.91 14.80
CA SER A 542 -4.65 2.63 14.78
C SER A 542 -4.86 4.02 15.39
N ARG A 543 -4.59 4.14 16.71
CA ARG A 543 -4.71 5.41 17.47
C ARG A 543 -3.63 6.44 17.11
N THR A 544 -2.80 6.17 16.10
CA THR A 544 -1.67 6.99 15.66
C THR A 544 -2.09 8.41 15.25
N SER A 545 -3.25 8.56 14.60
CA SER A 545 -3.82 9.87 14.24
C SER A 545 -4.36 10.64 15.46
N GLU A 546 -5.05 9.95 16.36
CA GLU A 546 -5.54 10.49 17.64
C GLU A 546 -4.38 10.94 18.54
N PHE A 547 -3.30 10.15 18.59
CA PHE A 547 -2.05 10.51 19.27
C PHE A 547 -1.40 11.76 18.66
N ARG A 548 -1.28 11.86 17.33
CA ARG A 548 -0.74 13.06 16.65
C ARG A 548 -1.59 14.31 16.94
N ALA A 549 -2.92 14.19 16.95
CA ALA A 549 -3.82 15.30 17.25
C ALA A 549 -3.67 15.77 18.71
N ILE A 550 -3.65 14.83 19.67
CA ILE A 550 -3.41 15.13 21.09
C ILE A 550 -2.00 15.73 21.29
N LEU A 551 -1.00 15.27 20.55
CA LEU A 551 0.35 15.83 20.58
C LEU A 551 0.35 17.31 20.14
N GLN A 552 -0.33 17.64 19.02
CA GLN A 552 -0.46 19.02 18.55
C GLN A 552 -1.26 19.90 19.52
N GLU A 553 -2.38 19.39 20.06
CA GLU A 553 -3.18 20.07 21.09
C GLU A 553 -2.32 20.41 22.32
N LYS A 554 -1.62 19.41 22.87
CA LYS A 554 -0.72 19.61 24.03
C LYS A 554 0.52 20.43 23.71
N GLN A 555 1.00 20.45 22.47
CA GLN A 555 2.06 21.35 22.02
C GLN A 555 1.57 22.81 22.00
N ASN A 556 0.28 23.04 21.71
CA ASN A 556 -0.36 24.37 21.67
C ASN A 556 -0.83 24.86 23.05
N GLU A 557 -1.16 23.97 23.99
CA GLU A 557 -1.43 24.32 25.39
C GLU A 557 -0.20 24.92 26.12
N ILE A 558 1.02 24.70 25.63
CA ILE A 558 2.23 25.28 26.22
C ILE A 558 2.23 26.80 25.96
N PRO A 559 2.13 27.66 27.00
CA PRO A 559 2.04 29.10 26.82
C PRO A 559 3.22 29.66 26.02
N GLU A 560 2.97 30.70 25.22
CA GLU A 560 3.99 31.46 24.48
C GLU A 560 5.21 31.78 25.36
N THR A 561 5.03 32.20 26.61
CA THR A 561 6.13 32.50 27.53
C THR A 561 6.97 31.28 27.94
N LYS A 562 6.41 30.06 27.91
CA LYS A 562 7.14 28.80 28.10
C LYS A 562 7.76 28.29 26.79
N ARG A 563 7.06 28.38 25.64
CA ARG A 563 7.66 28.13 24.31
C ARG A 563 8.88 29.04 24.11
N ARG A 564 8.71 30.35 24.31
CA ARG A 564 9.77 31.37 24.25
C ARG A 564 10.85 31.17 25.31
N LYS A 565 10.57 30.67 26.53
CA LYS A 565 11.64 30.27 27.47
C LYS A 565 12.40 29.03 27.04
N ILE A 566 11.77 28.09 26.32
CA ILE A 566 12.45 26.90 25.77
C ILE A 566 13.30 27.27 24.55
N THR A 567 12.80 28.10 23.64
CA THR A 567 13.61 28.61 22.51
C THR A 567 14.65 29.63 22.95
N SER A 568 14.38 30.48 23.95
CA SER A 568 15.39 31.36 24.56
C SER A 568 16.49 30.57 25.28
N ARG A 569 16.17 29.46 25.96
CA ARG A 569 17.20 28.52 26.46
C ARG A 569 17.98 27.79 25.36
N ARG A 570 17.52 27.83 24.12
CA ARG A 570 18.21 27.29 22.94
C ARG A 570 19.07 28.36 22.26
N ALA A 571 18.55 29.58 22.12
CA ALA A 571 19.26 30.74 21.54
C ALA A 571 20.33 31.33 22.47
N ALA A 572 20.17 31.23 23.80
CA ALA A 572 21.22 31.54 24.77
C ALA A 572 22.32 30.45 24.86
N ASP A 573 22.17 29.38 24.08
CA ASP A 573 23.05 28.21 24.03
C ASP A 573 23.65 28.07 22.62
N GLY A 574 24.14 29.17 22.04
CA GLY A 574 24.52 29.25 20.61
C GLY A 574 25.56 28.21 20.15
N GLN A 575 26.37 27.66 21.05
CA GLN A 575 27.26 26.52 20.75
C GLN A 575 26.49 25.24 20.40
N ARG A 576 25.27 25.07 20.93
CA ARG A 576 24.35 23.99 20.56
C ARG A 576 23.71 24.21 19.20
N GLU A 577 23.49 25.46 18.79
CA GLU A 577 23.05 25.77 17.42
C GLU A 577 24.14 25.39 16.42
N VAL A 578 25.42 25.71 16.70
CA VAL A 578 26.56 25.21 15.93
C VAL A 578 26.61 23.67 15.90
N GLN A 579 26.34 22.98 17.02
CA GLN A 579 26.33 21.51 17.06
C GLN A 579 25.14 20.89 16.30
N ASP A 580 23.95 21.50 16.36
CA ASP A 580 22.75 21.13 15.58
C ASP A 580 22.91 21.48 14.07
N ILE A 581 23.80 22.41 13.70
CA ILE A 581 24.19 22.73 12.31
C ILE A 581 25.20 21.72 11.77
N LEU A 582 26.32 21.49 12.48
CA LEU A 582 27.34 20.50 12.12
C LEU A 582 26.72 19.10 11.88
N GLY A 583 25.75 18.70 12.71
CA GLY A 583 25.03 17.44 12.51
C GLY A 583 24.16 17.38 11.25
N LYS A 584 23.63 18.51 10.76
CA LYS A 584 22.90 18.56 9.48
C LYS A 584 23.85 18.54 8.29
N GLU A 585 24.94 19.30 8.36
CA GLU A 585 25.97 19.35 7.32
C GLU A 585 26.61 17.96 7.12
N TYR A 586 26.94 17.29 8.23
CA TYR A 586 27.40 15.90 8.25
C TYR A 586 26.44 14.95 7.52
N LEU A 587 25.14 14.99 7.87
CA LEU A 587 24.14 14.10 7.25
C LEU A 587 23.87 14.45 5.77
N ALA A 588 23.88 15.72 5.39
CA ALA A 588 23.73 16.15 4.01
C ALA A 588 24.91 15.67 3.14
N GLU A 589 26.15 15.86 3.61
CA GLU A 589 27.36 15.36 2.96
C GLU A 589 27.35 13.82 2.86
N ALA A 590 26.91 13.11 3.91
CA ALA A 590 26.77 11.66 3.91
C ALA A 590 25.75 11.15 2.87
N TYR A 591 24.59 11.80 2.72
CA TYR A 591 23.61 11.44 1.68
C TYR A 591 24.14 11.69 0.27
N LEU A 592 24.89 12.78 0.04
CA LEU A 592 25.53 13.03 -1.25
C LEU A 592 26.58 11.96 -1.60
N ILE A 593 27.43 11.56 -0.65
CA ILE A 593 28.37 10.45 -0.84
C ILE A 593 27.61 9.15 -1.19
N LEU A 594 26.55 8.83 -0.45
CA LEU A 594 25.71 7.65 -0.71
C LEU A 594 25.08 7.67 -2.12
N GLN A 595 24.64 8.84 -2.59
CA GLN A 595 24.10 9.03 -3.93
C GLN A 595 25.16 8.73 -5.01
N HIS A 596 26.38 9.28 -4.88
CA HIS A 596 27.46 8.99 -5.83
C HIS A 596 27.86 7.51 -5.84
N ILE A 597 28.00 6.88 -4.67
CA ILE A 597 28.32 5.44 -4.56
C ILE A 597 27.23 4.58 -5.22
N ASN A 598 25.95 4.86 -4.94
CA ASN A 598 24.84 4.08 -5.49
C ASN A 598 24.64 4.31 -7.00
N SER A 599 24.93 5.49 -7.54
CA SER A 599 24.97 5.70 -9.00
C SER A 599 26.13 4.97 -9.65
N LEU A 600 27.33 5.01 -9.07
CA LEU A 600 28.48 4.25 -9.57
C LEU A 600 28.25 2.73 -9.51
N THR A 601 27.70 2.20 -8.41
CA THR A 601 27.35 0.77 -8.30
C THR A 601 26.38 0.33 -9.40
N ARG A 602 25.34 1.14 -9.67
CA ARG A 602 24.33 0.85 -10.69
C ARG A 602 24.93 0.92 -12.10
N MET A 603 25.70 1.96 -12.41
CA MET A 603 26.44 2.12 -13.66
C MET A 603 27.36 0.92 -13.94
N LEU A 604 28.23 0.56 -13.00
CA LEU A 604 29.12 -0.61 -13.14
C LEU A 604 28.31 -1.90 -13.37
N SER A 605 27.20 -2.10 -12.65
CA SER A 605 26.36 -3.30 -12.81
C SER A 605 25.69 -3.40 -14.19
N ALA A 606 25.26 -2.27 -14.77
CA ALA A 606 24.65 -2.22 -16.11
C ALA A 606 25.71 -2.43 -17.20
N VAL A 607 26.84 -1.73 -17.08
CA VAL A 607 27.91 -1.69 -18.09
C VAL A 607 28.84 -2.91 -18.03
N ARG A 608 28.79 -3.74 -16.97
CA ARG A 608 29.59 -4.97 -16.82
C ARG A 608 29.56 -5.90 -18.04
N ARG A 609 28.42 -6.06 -18.71
CA ARG A 609 28.30 -6.93 -19.90
C ARG A 609 29.04 -6.37 -21.13
N PRO A 610 28.77 -5.16 -21.64
CA PRO A 610 29.52 -4.59 -22.76
C PRO A 610 30.99 -4.28 -22.42
N TYR A 611 31.32 -3.98 -21.15
CA TYR A 611 32.70 -3.78 -20.70
C TYR A 611 33.54 -5.07 -20.81
N LEU A 612 33.04 -6.21 -20.31
CA LEU A 612 33.76 -7.49 -20.33
C LEU A 612 33.69 -8.22 -21.69
N ASN A 613 32.89 -7.75 -22.64
CA ASN A 613 32.93 -8.23 -24.02
C ASN A 613 34.03 -7.49 -24.80
N LEU A 614 34.98 -8.21 -25.39
CA LEU A 614 36.07 -7.63 -26.18
C LEU A 614 35.82 -7.70 -27.70
N ASP A 615 34.72 -8.32 -28.17
CA ASP A 615 34.52 -8.63 -29.59
C ASP A 615 34.30 -7.37 -30.43
N THR A 616 35.34 -6.98 -31.16
CA THR A 616 35.37 -5.80 -32.04
C THR A 616 34.97 -6.14 -33.48
N ARG A 617 33.79 -6.76 -33.65
CA ARG A 617 33.11 -6.87 -34.96
C ARG A 617 31.94 -5.87 -35.01
N PRO A 618 32.17 -4.60 -35.44
CA PRO A 618 31.06 -3.69 -35.71
C PRO A 618 30.17 -4.27 -36.82
N SER A 619 28.86 -4.18 -36.66
CA SER A 619 27.96 -4.39 -37.80
C SER A 619 28.16 -3.22 -38.79
N PRO A 620 28.29 -3.46 -40.10
CA PRO A 620 28.73 -2.44 -41.08
C PRO A 620 27.72 -1.30 -41.35
N LEU A 621 26.70 -1.16 -40.50
CA LEU A 621 25.64 -0.14 -40.58
C LEU A 621 25.60 0.80 -39.35
N SER A 622 26.38 0.54 -38.29
CA SER A 622 26.36 1.31 -37.04
C SER A 622 27.61 2.16 -36.85
N ARG A 623 27.76 3.23 -37.64
CA ARG A 623 28.79 4.26 -37.45
C ARG A 623 28.31 5.32 -36.46
N GLU A 624 28.10 4.93 -35.20
CA GLU A 624 27.71 5.85 -34.14
C GLU A 624 28.87 6.83 -33.83
N PRO A 625 28.59 8.12 -33.56
CA PRO A 625 29.62 9.08 -33.14
C PRO A 625 30.09 8.76 -31.71
N SER A 626 31.33 9.16 -31.39
CA SER A 626 31.90 9.00 -30.05
C SER A 626 31.01 9.63 -28.97
N ARG A 627 30.55 8.80 -28.03
CA ARG A 627 29.65 9.24 -26.97
C ARG A 627 30.46 9.86 -25.83
N ASN A 628 30.18 11.12 -25.50
CA ASN A 628 30.69 11.70 -24.26
C ASN A 628 29.95 11.07 -23.07
N ILE A 629 30.67 10.28 -22.29
CA ILE A 629 30.14 9.51 -21.16
C ILE A 629 29.93 10.44 -19.94
N ASP A 630 28.71 10.96 -19.77
CA ASP A 630 28.31 11.75 -18.59
C ASP A 630 27.76 10.86 -17.47
N LEU A 631 28.56 10.78 -16.42
CA LEU A 631 28.33 10.03 -15.18
C LEU A 631 27.13 10.53 -14.35
N ASN A 632 26.67 11.76 -14.58
CA ASN A 632 25.51 12.33 -13.90
C ASN A 632 24.18 12.08 -14.64
N SER A 633 24.23 11.47 -15.83
CA SER A 633 23.03 11.16 -16.63
C SER A 633 22.09 10.16 -15.92
N SER A 634 20.80 10.26 -16.23
CA SER A 634 19.74 9.48 -15.58
C SER A 634 19.87 7.97 -15.83
N ASP A 635 19.37 7.16 -14.90
CA ASP A 635 19.57 5.69 -14.84
C ASP A 635 19.22 4.92 -16.14
N GLN A 636 18.47 5.51 -17.07
CA GLN A 636 18.09 4.91 -18.35
C GLN A 636 19.18 4.98 -19.44
N SER A 637 20.18 5.87 -19.32
CA SER A 637 21.23 6.03 -20.35
C SER A 637 22.09 4.76 -20.49
N TRP A 638 22.52 4.21 -19.35
CA TRP A 638 23.43 3.06 -19.24
C TRP A 638 22.83 1.74 -19.74
N ALA A 639 21.50 1.56 -19.59
CA ALA A 639 20.82 0.31 -19.90
C ALA A 639 20.78 -0.03 -21.41
N ASN A 640 20.99 0.97 -22.27
CA ASN A 640 20.93 0.82 -23.73
C ASN A 640 22.29 0.51 -24.38
N ILE A 641 23.39 0.57 -23.64
CA ILE A 641 24.75 0.35 -24.15
C ILE A 641 24.97 -1.15 -24.40
N ARG A 642 25.12 -1.54 -25.68
CA ARG A 642 25.34 -2.95 -26.09
C ARG A 642 26.79 -3.29 -26.44
N HIS A 643 27.61 -2.28 -26.74
CA HIS A 643 29.01 -2.41 -27.11
C HIS A 643 29.80 -1.20 -26.56
N LEU A 644 31.12 -1.32 -26.49
CA LEU A 644 32.04 -0.25 -26.09
C LEU A 644 33.35 -0.39 -26.88
N THR A 645 33.99 0.73 -27.19
CA THR A 645 35.39 0.83 -27.63
C THR A 645 36.35 0.66 -26.45
N ASN A 646 37.64 0.41 -26.73
CA ASN A 646 38.65 0.34 -25.66
C ASN A 646 38.89 1.70 -24.99
N GLU A 647 38.79 2.79 -25.75
CA GLU A 647 38.87 4.15 -25.23
C GLU A 647 37.72 4.46 -24.25
N GLU A 648 36.48 4.08 -24.57
CA GLU A 648 35.35 4.24 -23.66
C GLU A 648 35.50 3.37 -22.39
N ARG A 649 36.01 2.14 -22.48
CA ARG A 649 36.32 1.31 -21.30
C ARG A 649 37.35 2.00 -20.39
N ASP A 650 38.42 2.53 -20.99
CA ASP A 650 39.49 3.24 -20.28
C ASP A 650 39.00 4.55 -19.65
N GLN A 651 38.10 5.28 -20.33
CA GLN A 651 37.42 6.45 -19.79
C GLN A 651 36.56 6.07 -18.58
N ILE A 652 35.80 4.97 -18.64
CA ILE A 652 35.01 4.46 -17.52
C ILE A 652 35.92 4.09 -16.33
N ASP A 653 37.04 3.40 -16.58
CA ASP A 653 38.01 3.03 -15.53
C ASP A 653 38.60 4.26 -14.82
N LEU A 654 39.02 5.27 -15.59
CA LEU A 654 39.54 6.54 -15.06
C LEU A 654 38.46 7.30 -14.27
N GLN A 655 37.25 7.43 -14.83
CA GLN A 655 36.13 8.14 -14.22
C GLN A 655 35.64 7.47 -12.92
N ALA A 656 35.51 6.15 -12.92
CA ALA A 656 35.12 5.37 -11.73
C ALA A 656 36.14 5.53 -10.60
N ARG A 657 37.44 5.46 -10.91
CA ARG A 657 38.53 5.69 -9.94
C ARG A 657 38.50 7.10 -9.34
N VAL A 658 38.27 8.14 -10.16
CA VAL A 658 38.15 9.53 -9.68
C VAL A 658 36.95 9.71 -8.76
N ILE A 659 35.81 9.04 -9.03
CA ILE A 659 34.66 9.04 -8.11
C ILE A 659 34.98 8.32 -6.81
N LEU A 660 35.61 7.13 -6.85
CA LEU A 660 35.95 6.36 -5.65
C LEU A 660 36.92 7.12 -4.73
N SER A 661 37.99 7.69 -5.27
CA SER A 661 38.93 8.55 -4.54
C SER A 661 38.23 9.77 -3.93
N ARG A 662 37.45 10.52 -4.73
CA ARG A 662 36.71 11.69 -4.23
C ARG A 662 35.72 11.33 -3.12
N CYS A 663 35.05 10.18 -3.21
CA CYS A 663 34.14 9.72 -2.16
C CYS A 663 34.91 9.30 -0.89
N ALA A 664 36.07 8.67 -1.01
CA ALA A 664 36.91 8.28 0.13
C ALA A 664 37.43 9.53 0.87
N ASP A 665 37.89 10.56 0.15
CA ASP A 665 38.30 11.82 0.73
C ASP A 665 37.13 12.55 1.42
N ARG A 666 35.91 12.50 0.85
CA ARG A 666 34.72 13.06 1.50
C ARG A 666 34.34 12.30 2.78
N VAL A 667 34.52 10.98 2.84
CA VAL A 667 34.36 10.20 4.09
C VAL A 667 35.39 10.60 5.14
N LYS A 668 36.68 10.78 4.76
CA LYS A 668 37.72 11.33 5.66
C LYS A 668 37.33 12.73 6.19
N ARG A 669 36.64 13.57 5.41
CA ARG A 669 36.09 14.86 5.87
C ARG A 669 34.92 14.71 6.85
N LEU A 670 34.00 13.75 6.65
CA LEU A 670 32.94 13.46 7.63
C LEU A 670 33.53 13.14 9.00
N GLU A 671 34.55 12.29 9.04
CA GLU A 671 35.24 11.88 10.27
C GLU A 671 35.92 13.06 10.97
N ALA A 672 36.54 13.96 10.20
CA ALA A 672 37.12 15.20 10.74
C ALA A 672 36.04 16.11 11.36
N MET A 673 34.87 16.23 10.74
CA MET A 673 33.74 17.01 11.27
C MET A 673 33.16 16.39 12.55
N GLU A 674 33.01 15.06 12.62
CA GLU A 674 32.56 14.42 13.87
C GLU A 674 33.60 14.54 14.98
N LYS A 675 34.91 14.45 14.66
CA LYS A 675 35.98 14.69 15.64
C LYS A 675 35.91 16.12 16.18
N GLN A 676 35.76 17.13 15.32
CA GLN A 676 35.58 18.53 15.72
C GLN A 676 34.33 18.72 16.60
N ARG A 677 33.21 18.08 16.24
CA ARG A 677 31.95 18.10 17.01
C ARG A 677 32.10 17.41 18.38
N ALA A 678 32.85 16.30 18.46
CA ALA A 678 33.15 15.60 19.71
C ALA A 678 34.10 16.41 20.61
N GLU A 679 35.08 17.10 20.04
CA GLU A 679 35.96 18.03 20.76
C GLU A 679 35.17 19.24 21.31
N LEU A 680 34.23 19.79 20.53
CA LEU A 680 33.29 20.82 21.00
C LEU A 680 32.41 20.31 22.16
N ALA A 681 31.85 19.10 22.04
CA ALA A 681 31.08 18.48 23.12
C ALA A 681 31.93 18.22 24.38
N ALA A 682 33.21 17.86 24.22
CA ALA A 682 34.13 17.65 25.32
C ALA A 682 34.58 18.96 25.99
N SER A 683 34.71 20.06 25.24
CA SER A 683 35.10 21.37 25.79
C SER A 683 34.03 22.00 26.70
N ARG A 684 32.77 21.57 26.56
CA ARG A 684 31.63 21.95 27.43
C ARG A 684 31.77 21.48 28.89
N LYS A 685 32.76 20.65 29.22
CA LYS A 685 32.97 20.08 30.56
C LYS A 685 33.60 21.12 31.52
N ASN A 686 32.76 21.72 32.38
CA ASN A 686 33.21 22.61 33.46
C ASN A 686 34.37 21.97 34.27
N PRO A 687 35.52 22.66 34.45
CA PRO A 687 36.71 22.06 35.07
C PRO A 687 36.47 21.60 36.51
N ILE A 688 35.57 22.26 37.25
CA ILE A 688 35.19 21.91 38.62
C ILE A 688 34.42 20.57 38.69
N ILE A 689 33.62 20.24 37.68
CA ILE A 689 32.87 18.96 37.62
C ILE A 689 33.84 17.78 37.42
N ARG A 690 35.03 18.02 36.86
CA ARG A 690 36.11 17.03 36.70
C ARG A 690 36.65 16.49 38.04
N LEU A 691 36.42 17.20 39.16
CA LEU A 691 36.77 16.76 40.52
C LEU A 691 35.71 15.88 41.20
N LEU A 692 34.46 15.85 40.71
CA LEU A 692 33.40 15.03 41.32
C LEU A 692 33.59 13.53 40.99
N PRO A 693 33.18 12.60 41.87
CA PRO A 693 33.18 11.16 41.58
C PRO A 693 32.32 10.82 40.35
N ALA A 694 32.70 9.80 39.58
CA ALA A 694 32.04 9.45 38.31
C ALA A 694 30.51 9.24 38.42
N ARG A 695 30.03 8.71 39.56
CA ARG A 695 28.60 8.52 39.87
C ARG A 695 27.76 9.81 39.95
N LEU A 696 28.40 10.99 39.90
CA LEU A 696 27.77 12.31 39.93
C LEU A 696 28.07 13.15 38.66
N ARG A 697 28.64 12.54 37.60
CA ARG A 697 29.04 13.23 36.35
C ARG A 697 28.06 13.11 35.17
N GLN A 698 27.00 12.32 35.29
CA GLN A 698 26.07 12.07 34.17
C GLN A 698 25.02 13.18 34.05
N ASP A 699 25.33 14.22 33.29
CA ASP A 699 24.32 15.11 32.69
C ASP A 699 23.70 14.42 31.45
N ASP A 700 22.36 14.50 31.30
CA ASP A 700 21.60 13.94 30.16
C ASP A 700 22.14 14.34 28.78
N GLN A 701 22.80 15.51 28.69
CA GLN A 701 23.39 16.02 27.45
C GLN A 701 24.59 15.20 26.98
N THR A 702 25.30 14.53 27.89
CA THR A 702 26.48 13.70 27.59
C THR A 702 26.03 12.45 26.83
N ALA A 703 25.13 11.66 27.42
CA ALA A 703 24.56 10.45 26.81
C ALA A 703 23.91 10.71 25.45
N ALA A 704 23.27 11.87 25.26
CA ALA A 704 22.73 12.29 23.97
C ALA A 704 23.83 12.61 22.94
N SER A 705 24.97 13.18 23.36
CA SER A 705 26.12 13.42 22.48
C SER A 705 26.78 12.11 22.06
N ASP A 706 26.97 11.20 23.01
CA ASP A 706 27.63 9.90 22.83
C ASP A 706 26.83 9.00 21.87
N PHE A 707 25.50 8.96 22.02
CA PHE A 707 24.61 8.23 21.10
C PHE A 707 24.66 8.79 19.66
N ILE A 708 24.75 10.11 19.48
CA ILE A 708 24.87 10.71 18.14
C ILE A 708 26.26 10.45 17.56
N ALA A 709 27.33 10.40 18.38
CA ALA A 709 28.65 10.01 17.92
C ALA A 709 28.66 8.55 17.41
N ALA A 710 28.09 7.61 18.15
CA ALA A 710 27.90 6.22 17.69
C ALA A 710 27.05 6.12 16.40
N HIS A 711 26.00 6.93 16.28
CA HIS A 711 25.21 7.03 15.04
C HIS A 711 26.06 7.55 13.87
N HIS A 712 26.87 8.60 14.06
CA HIS A 712 27.74 9.12 13.02
C HIS A 712 28.84 8.11 12.64
N SER A 713 29.51 7.48 13.60
CA SER A 713 30.47 6.39 13.33
C SER A 713 29.86 5.24 12.52
N SER A 714 28.62 4.84 12.79
CA SER A 714 27.94 3.82 11.97
C SER A 714 27.59 4.30 10.55
N VAL A 715 27.35 5.60 10.35
CA VAL A 715 27.16 6.21 9.02
C VAL A 715 28.47 6.25 8.22
N THR A 716 29.60 6.68 8.79
CA THR A 716 30.90 6.61 8.08
C THR A 716 31.31 5.18 7.81
N TRP A 717 31.15 4.26 8.78
CA TRP A 717 31.40 2.82 8.55
C TRP A 717 30.56 2.26 7.40
N TYR A 718 29.27 2.59 7.32
CA TYR A 718 28.40 2.14 6.22
C TYR A 718 28.84 2.70 4.86
N LEU A 719 29.24 3.98 4.79
CA LEU A 719 29.77 4.58 3.57
C LEU A 719 31.10 3.94 3.17
N SER A 720 32.06 3.77 4.10
CA SER A 720 33.32 3.06 3.89
C SER A 720 33.08 1.64 3.37
N ARG A 721 32.12 0.91 3.93
CA ARG A 721 31.76 -0.44 3.49
C ARG A 721 31.25 -0.45 2.05
N ARG A 722 30.24 0.38 1.73
CA ARG A 722 29.65 0.48 0.39
C ARG A 722 30.66 0.94 -0.67
N LEU A 723 31.61 1.81 -0.29
CA LEU A 723 32.71 2.24 -1.15
C LEU A 723 33.70 1.09 -1.40
N THR A 724 34.05 0.33 -0.36
CA THR A 724 34.90 -0.87 -0.47
C THR A 724 34.27 -1.93 -1.37
N ASP A 725 32.97 -2.24 -1.19
CA ASP A 725 32.24 -3.21 -2.03
C ASP A 725 32.21 -2.77 -3.52
N THR A 726 32.07 -1.46 -3.76
CA THR A 726 32.08 -0.89 -5.12
C THR A 726 33.48 -0.90 -5.74
N SER A 727 34.52 -0.67 -4.94
CA SER A 727 35.93 -0.75 -5.37
C SER A 727 36.35 -2.19 -5.70
N GLN A 728 35.88 -3.18 -4.94
CA GLN A 728 36.06 -4.60 -5.27
C GLN A 728 35.39 -4.91 -6.62
N THR A 729 34.14 -4.48 -6.81
CA THR A 729 33.39 -4.72 -8.07
C THR A 729 34.12 -4.15 -9.30
N LEU A 730 34.75 -2.98 -9.19
CA LEU A 730 35.56 -2.40 -10.25
C LEU A 730 36.84 -3.23 -10.52
N LYS A 731 37.54 -3.63 -9.47
CA LYS A 731 38.75 -4.47 -9.56
C LYS A 731 38.45 -5.83 -10.20
N ASP A 732 37.38 -6.51 -9.78
CA ASP A 732 36.93 -7.79 -10.35
C ASP A 732 36.70 -7.67 -11.87
N MET A 733 36.16 -6.52 -12.31
CA MET A 733 35.93 -6.24 -13.73
C MET A 733 37.25 -5.98 -14.48
N GLN A 734 38.21 -5.30 -13.87
CA GLN A 734 39.52 -5.00 -14.47
C GLN A 734 40.42 -6.24 -14.56
N GLU A 735 40.47 -7.08 -13.52
CA GLU A 735 41.18 -8.36 -13.53
C GLU A 735 40.63 -9.29 -14.63
N GLU A 736 39.31 -9.44 -14.71
CA GLU A 736 38.66 -10.26 -15.75
C GLU A 736 38.81 -9.65 -17.16
N ARG A 737 38.83 -8.31 -17.31
CA ARG A 737 39.15 -7.63 -18.58
C ARG A 737 40.58 -7.92 -19.03
N MET A 738 41.56 -7.73 -18.14
CA MET A 738 42.98 -7.98 -18.41
C MET A 738 43.24 -9.44 -18.77
N LYS A 739 42.66 -10.38 -18.00
CA LYS A 739 42.72 -11.82 -18.27
C LYS A 739 42.20 -12.15 -19.67
N ARG A 740 41.04 -11.63 -20.06
CA ARG A 740 40.46 -11.83 -21.40
C ARG A 740 41.30 -11.20 -22.51
N GLN A 741 41.96 -10.06 -22.26
CA GLN A 741 42.91 -9.48 -23.22
C GLN A 741 44.14 -10.38 -23.41
N LEU A 742 44.71 -10.91 -22.33
CA LEU A 742 45.85 -11.84 -22.37
C LEU A 742 45.49 -13.19 -23.02
N GLU A 743 44.30 -13.73 -22.72
CA GLU A 743 43.74 -14.91 -23.39
C GLU A 743 43.49 -14.64 -24.89
N ARG A 744 43.05 -13.44 -25.28
CA ARG A 744 42.90 -13.05 -26.69
C ARG A 744 44.24 -12.95 -27.42
N THR A 745 45.25 -12.32 -26.83
CA THR A 745 46.61 -12.26 -27.43
C THR A 745 47.18 -13.67 -27.61
N ARG A 746 47.03 -14.54 -26.59
CA ARG A 746 47.46 -15.95 -26.65
C ARG A 746 46.71 -16.75 -27.71
N THR A 747 45.40 -16.55 -27.84
CA THR A 747 44.58 -17.29 -28.82
C THR A 747 44.77 -16.79 -30.25
N LEU A 748 44.99 -15.48 -30.48
CA LEU A 748 45.35 -14.95 -31.80
C LEU A 748 46.67 -15.56 -32.32
N GLY A 749 47.69 -15.66 -31.47
CA GLY A 749 48.94 -16.36 -31.80
C GLY A 749 48.73 -17.84 -32.15
N SER A 750 47.84 -18.54 -31.43
CA SER A 750 47.50 -19.94 -31.74
C SER A 750 46.62 -20.11 -32.98
N GLY A 751 45.83 -19.10 -33.35
CA GLY A 751 44.96 -19.12 -34.52
C GLY A 751 45.77 -19.11 -35.82
N ALA A 752 46.68 -18.15 -35.95
CA ALA A 752 47.60 -18.05 -37.09
C ALA A 752 48.43 -19.33 -37.27
N ALA A 753 48.93 -19.92 -36.18
CA ALA A 753 49.70 -21.17 -36.20
C ALA A 753 48.87 -22.40 -36.63
N ARG A 754 47.54 -22.39 -36.44
CA ARG A 754 46.66 -23.49 -36.85
C ARG A 754 46.14 -23.33 -38.28
N GLU A 755 45.89 -22.10 -38.71
CA GLU A 755 45.50 -21.77 -40.10
C GLU A 755 46.65 -22.07 -41.06
N ALA A 756 47.89 -21.79 -40.63
CA ALA A 756 49.14 -22.18 -41.29
C ALA A 756 49.24 -23.67 -41.65
N MET A 757 48.89 -24.56 -40.71
CA MET A 757 48.96 -26.02 -40.91
C MET A 757 47.97 -26.56 -41.94
N TYR A 758 47.02 -25.75 -42.43
CA TYR A 758 46.06 -26.15 -43.45
C TYR A 758 46.41 -25.69 -44.88
N MET A 759 47.29 -24.69 -45.06
CA MET A 759 47.74 -24.28 -46.40
C MET A 759 48.79 -25.21 -47.02
N ASP A 760 49.55 -25.93 -46.18
CA ASP A 760 50.70 -26.76 -46.56
C ASP A 760 50.34 -28.07 -47.29
N MET A 761 49.04 -28.38 -47.47
CA MET A 761 48.56 -29.69 -47.93
C MET A 761 47.75 -29.65 -49.25
N SER A 762 47.82 -28.57 -50.02
CA SER A 762 47.21 -28.49 -51.37
C SER A 762 48.03 -27.66 -52.35
N GLY A 763 48.96 -28.30 -53.07
CA GLY A 763 49.82 -27.65 -54.06
C GLY A 763 49.34 -27.74 -55.52
N SER A 764 50.23 -27.36 -56.43
CA SER A 764 50.15 -27.36 -57.91
C SER A 764 49.35 -26.23 -58.59
N LEU A 765 49.99 -25.68 -59.63
CA LEU A 765 49.62 -24.54 -60.50
C LEU A 765 48.60 -24.94 -61.61
N PRO A 766 47.81 -24.02 -62.21
CA PRO A 766 48.33 -22.99 -63.12
C PRO A 766 47.69 -21.59 -63.10
N SER A 767 48.35 -20.68 -63.83
CA SER A 767 48.08 -19.25 -64.05
C SER A 767 47.93 -19.00 -65.58
N PRO A 768 47.56 -17.81 -66.12
CA PRO A 768 46.88 -16.63 -65.54
C PRO A 768 45.58 -16.22 -66.28
N ALA A 769 44.75 -15.39 -65.64
CA ALA A 769 43.92 -14.37 -66.32
C ALA A 769 43.54 -13.26 -65.32
N GLU A 770 43.61 -11.98 -65.73
CA GLU A 770 43.53 -10.83 -64.81
C GLU A 770 42.11 -10.32 -64.55
N SER A 771 41.74 -10.10 -63.28
CA SER A 771 40.97 -8.93 -62.81
C SER A 771 40.91 -8.88 -61.27
N PRO A 772 40.84 -7.70 -60.62
CA PRO A 772 41.20 -7.56 -59.21
C PRO A 772 40.01 -7.47 -58.23
N ALA A 773 40.16 -8.08 -57.03
CA ALA A 773 39.87 -7.47 -55.72
C ALA A 773 39.91 -8.46 -54.53
N SER A 774 40.46 -8.01 -53.40
CA SER A 774 40.12 -8.40 -52.02
C SER A 774 40.00 -9.89 -51.62
N GLY A 775 41.10 -10.44 -51.09
CA GLY A 775 41.15 -11.55 -50.12
C GLY A 775 42.57 -11.60 -49.54
N SER A 776 42.89 -11.30 -48.27
CA SER A 776 42.32 -11.67 -46.95
C SER A 776 43.04 -12.85 -46.30
N TRP A 777 43.91 -12.52 -45.34
CA TRP A 777 44.30 -13.32 -44.16
C TRP A 777 45.22 -14.55 -44.34
N LEU A 778 46.45 -14.37 -43.83
CA LEU A 778 47.23 -15.29 -42.97
C LEU A 778 47.67 -16.67 -43.51
N GLY A 779 49.00 -16.85 -43.56
CA GLY A 779 49.69 -18.14 -43.62
C GLY A 779 51.03 -18.10 -42.88
N ASN A 780 51.31 -19.16 -42.12
CA ASN A 780 52.64 -19.69 -41.76
C ASN A 780 53.64 -18.77 -41.01
N ALA A 781 53.28 -18.38 -39.79
CA ALA A 781 54.25 -17.98 -38.75
C ALA A 781 54.46 -19.11 -37.72
N SER A 782 55.38 -20.05 -38.00
CA SER A 782 55.62 -21.24 -37.17
C SER A 782 57.10 -21.45 -36.81
N ASN A 783 57.60 -20.72 -35.80
CA ASN A 783 58.80 -21.12 -35.03
C ASN A 783 59.02 -20.36 -33.70
N LEU A 784 58.26 -19.28 -33.42
CA LEU A 784 58.47 -18.43 -32.22
C LEU A 784 57.60 -18.79 -30.98
N ALA A 785 56.68 -19.75 -31.09
CA ALA A 785 55.70 -20.04 -30.04
C ALA A 785 56.20 -20.93 -28.88
N SER A 786 57.35 -21.60 -29.04
CA SER A 786 57.89 -22.58 -28.09
C SER A 786 58.65 -21.98 -26.91
N SER A 787 59.22 -20.79 -27.05
CA SER A 787 60.13 -20.18 -26.06
C SER A 787 59.42 -19.54 -24.86
N PHE A 788 58.21 -19.01 -25.04
CA PHE A 788 57.46 -18.31 -23.98
C PHE A 788 56.58 -19.20 -23.09
N ALA A 789 56.41 -20.49 -23.43
CA ALA A 789 55.53 -21.39 -22.69
C ALA A 789 56.15 -21.95 -21.39
N ALA A 790 57.45 -21.77 -21.17
CA ALA A 790 58.24 -22.50 -20.16
C ALA A 790 58.51 -21.76 -18.84
N SER A 791 58.15 -20.46 -18.72
CA SER A 791 58.73 -19.58 -17.69
C SER A 791 57.87 -19.28 -16.45
N ILE A 792 56.55 -19.52 -16.46
CA ILE A 792 55.66 -19.12 -15.35
C ILE A 792 54.57 -20.18 -15.05
N SER A 793 54.85 -21.11 -14.13
CA SER A 793 53.85 -21.80 -13.28
C SER A 793 54.52 -22.68 -12.21
N PRO A 794 54.43 -22.34 -10.92
CA PRO A 794 54.56 -23.30 -9.83
C PRO A 794 53.25 -24.10 -9.69
N ALA A 795 53.34 -25.40 -9.41
CA ALA A 795 52.17 -26.27 -9.20
C ALA A 795 52.04 -26.68 -7.72
N GLU A 796 50.83 -27.03 -7.28
CA GLU A 796 50.65 -28.19 -6.38
C GLU A 796 49.20 -28.72 -6.27
N ASN A 797 49.09 -30.01 -5.90
CA ASN A 797 47.96 -30.69 -5.22
C ASN A 797 46.62 -30.93 -5.95
N ALA A 798 46.71 -31.74 -7.01
CA ALA A 798 46.14 -33.10 -7.11
C ALA A 798 44.76 -33.46 -6.46
N HIS A 799 43.93 -34.20 -7.21
CA HIS A 799 43.88 -35.68 -7.07
C HIS A 799 43.08 -36.44 -8.15
N SER A 800 43.61 -37.62 -8.57
CA SER A 800 42.93 -38.83 -9.09
C SER A 800 42.00 -38.68 -10.33
N THR A 801 42.29 -39.29 -11.50
CA THR A 801 42.37 -40.76 -11.69
C THR A 801 43.29 -41.25 -12.84
N MET A 802 43.86 -42.45 -12.61
CA MET A 802 44.31 -43.52 -13.54
C MET A 802 43.62 -43.61 -14.93
N ILE A 803 44.17 -44.18 -16.02
CA ILE A 803 45.27 -45.15 -16.32
C ILE A 803 45.63 -44.99 -17.84
N LEU A 804 46.84 -45.16 -18.43
CA LEU A 804 47.68 -46.37 -18.70
C LEU A 804 49.10 -45.93 -19.25
N LYS A 805 49.97 -46.85 -19.71
CA LYS A 805 51.40 -46.66 -20.07
C LYS A 805 51.71 -46.83 -21.60
N PRO A 806 52.89 -46.39 -22.11
CA PRO A 806 53.34 -46.54 -23.51
C PRO A 806 54.41 -47.66 -23.70
N PRO A 807 54.97 -47.81 -24.92
CA PRO A 807 56.37 -48.25 -25.08
C PRO A 807 57.22 -47.49 -26.13
N SER A 808 58.37 -46.98 -25.68
CA SER A 808 59.74 -46.95 -26.26
C SER A 808 60.06 -46.74 -27.77
N THR A 809 61.03 -45.84 -28.00
CA THR A 809 62.03 -45.75 -29.10
C THR A 809 63.06 -46.90 -29.07
N PRO A 810 63.91 -47.13 -30.12
CA PRO A 810 65.15 -46.35 -30.44
C PRO A 810 65.22 -45.89 -31.94
N SER A 811 66.00 -44.90 -32.40
CA SER A 811 67.47 -44.64 -32.30
C SER A 811 68.29 -45.61 -33.19
N ASP A 812 69.25 -45.22 -34.05
CA ASP A 812 69.73 -43.91 -34.56
C ASP A 812 69.92 -44.06 -36.12
N ASP A 813 70.75 -43.40 -36.94
CA ASP A 813 71.87 -42.42 -36.83
C ASP A 813 72.16 -41.76 -38.22
N PHE A 814 73.04 -40.75 -38.29
CA PHE A 814 73.62 -40.04 -39.48
C PHE A 814 72.70 -39.23 -40.44
N PHE A 815 73.18 -38.02 -40.78
CA PHE A 815 72.76 -37.18 -41.91
C PHE A 815 74.02 -36.69 -42.64
N ASP A 816 73.98 -36.59 -43.97
CA ASP A 816 74.95 -35.86 -44.79
C ASP A 816 74.28 -35.31 -46.07
N ASP A 817 74.78 -34.17 -46.52
CA ASP A 817 74.40 -33.21 -47.57
C ASP A 817 73.49 -33.58 -48.79
N THR A 818 72.90 -32.51 -49.35
CA THR A 818 72.33 -32.30 -50.73
C THR A 818 71.03 -33.03 -51.12
N ASP A 819 70.15 -32.45 -51.95
CA ASP A 819 70.24 -31.23 -52.76
C ASP A 819 69.32 -30.07 -52.29
N GLU A 820 69.75 -28.83 -52.50
CA GLU A 820 68.95 -27.60 -52.33
C GLU A 820 68.38 -27.14 -53.68
N GLU A 821 67.04 -27.02 -53.80
CA GLU A 821 66.41 -26.19 -54.84
C GLU A 821 66.06 -24.82 -54.25
N ASP A 822 66.94 -23.84 -54.44
CA ASP A 822 66.76 -22.46 -53.99
C ASP A 822 65.56 -21.78 -54.65
N MET A 823 64.43 -21.74 -53.94
CA MET A 823 63.37 -20.76 -54.22
C MET A 823 63.78 -19.39 -53.68
N GLU A 824 64.65 -18.70 -54.43
CA GLU A 824 64.99 -17.29 -54.18
C GLU A 824 63.71 -16.44 -54.09
N LEU A 825 63.37 -15.97 -52.88
CA LEU A 825 62.27 -15.03 -52.67
C LEU A 825 62.56 -13.75 -53.44
N THR A 826 61.61 -13.32 -54.28
CA THR A 826 61.78 -12.07 -55.05
C THR A 826 62.00 -10.89 -54.10
N ALA A 827 62.81 -9.91 -54.49
CA ALA A 827 63.12 -8.74 -53.65
C ALA A 827 61.85 -8.00 -53.14
N SER A 828 60.75 -8.05 -53.89
CA SER A 828 59.41 -7.61 -53.48
C SER A 828 58.83 -8.40 -52.29
N GLN A 829 58.96 -9.73 -52.30
CA GLN A 829 58.51 -10.58 -51.18
C GLN A 829 59.39 -10.38 -49.95
N ILE A 830 60.71 -10.24 -50.10
CA ILE A 830 61.62 -9.95 -48.99
C ILE A 830 61.24 -8.62 -48.32
N MET A 831 61.09 -7.54 -49.09
CA MET A 831 60.68 -6.23 -48.55
C MET A 831 59.29 -6.29 -47.88
N GLN A 832 58.38 -7.10 -48.40
CA GLN A 832 57.07 -7.33 -47.77
C GLN A 832 57.20 -8.09 -46.44
N PHE A 833 58.01 -9.16 -46.37
CA PHE A 833 58.25 -9.89 -45.12
C PHE A 833 58.97 -9.04 -44.07
N GLU A 834 59.92 -8.19 -44.45
CA GLU A 834 60.53 -7.21 -43.53
C GLU A 834 59.49 -6.22 -43.00
N THR A 835 58.61 -5.72 -43.87
CA THR A 835 57.52 -4.81 -43.49
C THR A 835 56.50 -5.49 -42.56
N GLU A 836 56.11 -6.74 -42.84
CA GLU A 836 55.18 -7.50 -42.00
C GLU A 836 55.79 -7.90 -40.65
N ASN A 837 57.07 -8.30 -40.61
CA ASN A 837 57.78 -8.52 -39.34
C ASN A 837 57.90 -7.24 -38.51
N ALA A 838 58.20 -6.09 -39.13
CA ALA A 838 58.22 -4.80 -38.44
C ALA A 838 56.83 -4.44 -37.86
N ASN A 839 55.76 -4.63 -38.63
CA ASN A 839 54.37 -4.42 -38.19
C ASN A 839 53.97 -5.37 -37.04
N ILE A 840 54.41 -6.63 -37.06
CA ILE A 840 54.16 -7.61 -35.98
C ILE A 840 54.92 -7.21 -34.72
N LEU A 841 56.22 -6.85 -34.83
CA LEU A 841 57.01 -6.37 -33.68
C LEU A 841 56.42 -5.10 -33.09
N GLN A 842 55.95 -4.16 -33.90
CA GLN A 842 55.25 -2.96 -33.44
C GLN A 842 53.94 -3.31 -32.73
N SER A 843 53.12 -4.20 -33.28
CA SER A 843 51.87 -4.67 -32.65
C SER A 843 52.10 -5.38 -31.31
N VAL A 844 53.16 -6.19 -31.21
CA VAL A 844 53.59 -6.82 -29.94
C VAL A 844 54.07 -5.77 -28.94
N GLN A 845 54.83 -4.77 -29.37
CA GLN A 845 55.29 -3.67 -28.52
C GLN A 845 54.11 -2.81 -28.02
N ASP A 846 53.17 -2.45 -28.89
CA ASP A 846 51.98 -1.65 -28.54
C ASP A 846 51.05 -2.40 -27.58
N THR A 847 50.87 -3.71 -27.78
CA THR A 847 50.10 -4.55 -26.84
C THR A 847 50.82 -4.74 -25.50
N LEU A 848 52.15 -4.85 -25.48
CA LEU A 848 52.96 -4.91 -24.25
C LEU A 848 52.84 -3.59 -23.46
N VAL A 849 52.94 -2.43 -24.12
CA VAL A 849 52.73 -1.11 -23.50
C VAL A 849 51.31 -0.98 -22.93
N SER A 850 50.29 -1.46 -23.67
CA SER A 850 48.91 -1.48 -23.19
C SER A 850 48.71 -2.35 -21.95
N VAL A 851 49.36 -3.52 -21.89
CA VAL A 851 49.32 -4.41 -20.71
C VAL A 851 50.02 -3.79 -19.51
N GLN A 852 51.22 -3.22 -19.67
CA GLN A 852 51.92 -2.51 -18.60
C GLN A 852 51.11 -1.32 -18.04
N GLN A 853 50.42 -0.58 -18.92
CA GLN A 853 49.55 0.51 -18.49
C GLN A 853 48.32 0.02 -17.73
N ALA A 854 47.74 -1.12 -18.12
CA ALA A 854 46.63 -1.75 -17.40
C ALA A 854 47.07 -2.31 -16.03
N GLU A 855 48.26 -2.92 -15.96
CA GLU A 855 48.87 -3.43 -14.72
C GLU A 855 49.08 -2.30 -13.71
N SER A 856 49.67 -1.18 -14.15
CA SER A 856 49.87 0.01 -13.32
C SER A 856 48.56 0.53 -12.69
N ARG A 857 47.48 0.65 -13.49
CA ARG A 857 46.16 1.10 -12.99
C ARG A 857 45.55 0.11 -11.99
N LEU A 858 45.76 -1.19 -12.20
CA LEU A 858 45.29 -2.26 -11.30
C LEU A 858 46.03 -2.18 -9.95
N MET A 859 47.36 -2.01 -9.97
CA MET A 859 48.15 -1.80 -8.75
C MET A 859 47.60 -0.61 -7.94
N GLU A 860 47.35 0.53 -8.57
CA GLU A 860 46.82 1.73 -7.90
C GLU A 860 45.42 1.52 -7.28
N ILE A 861 44.54 0.78 -7.94
CA ILE A 861 43.21 0.45 -7.41
C ILE A 861 43.30 -0.59 -6.28
N SER A 862 44.23 -1.55 -6.37
CA SER A 862 44.49 -2.50 -5.26
C SER A 862 45.10 -1.83 -4.03
N ALA A 863 45.93 -0.78 -4.21
CA ALA A 863 46.46 0.02 -3.11
C ALA A 863 45.36 0.83 -2.41
N LEU A 864 44.48 1.48 -3.19
CA LEU A 864 43.31 2.19 -2.67
C LEU A 864 42.36 1.22 -1.94
N GLN A 865 42.15 0.01 -2.48
CA GLN A 865 41.38 -1.04 -1.80
C GLN A 865 42.02 -1.42 -0.45
N MET A 866 43.34 -1.63 -0.40
CA MET A 866 44.05 -2.02 0.82
C MET A 866 43.97 -0.94 1.90
N GLU A 867 44.05 0.34 1.52
CA GLU A 867 43.80 1.46 2.43
C GLU A 867 42.38 1.40 3.01
N LEU A 868 41.35 1.26 2.16
CA LEU A 868 39.94 1.20 2.58
C LEU A 868 39.65 0.01 3.51
N VAL A 869 40.17 -1.18 3.21
CA VAL A 869 39.97 -2.39 4.03
C VAL A 869 40.66 -2.25 5.39
N THR A 870 41.88 -1.70 5.41
CA THR A 870 42.60 -1.38 6.66
C THR A 870 41.81 -0.36 7.50
N HIS A 871 41.25 0.67 6.86
CA HIS A 871 40.44 1.69 7.50
C HIS A 871 39.13 1.13 8.07
N LEU A 872 38.40 0.33 7.27
CA LEU A 872 37.16 -0.34 7.67
C LEU A 872 37.38 -1.24 8.90
N THR A 873 38.49 -1.97 8.94
CA THR A 873 38.83 -2.89 10.04
C THR A 873 38.97 -2.10 11.35
N ARG A 874 39.75 -1.01 11.33
CA ARG A 874 39.91 -0.09 12.47
C ARG A 874 38.59 0.59 12.87
N GLN A 875 37.78 1.03 11.90
CA GLN A 875 36.48 1.65 12.17
C GLN A 875 35.48 0.67 12.79
N THR A 876 35.56 -0.62 12.45
CA THR A 876 34.67 -1.65 13.01
C THR A 876 34.91 -1.81 14.51
N GLU A 877 36.17 -1.96 14.93
CA GLU A 877 36.55 -2.05 16.35
C GLU A 877 36.10 -0.82 17.15
N GLN A 878 36.34 0.39 16.60
CA GLN A 878 35.96 1.64 17.26
C GLN A 878 34.43 1.83 17.35
N THR A 879 33.68 1.37 16.35
CA THR A 879 32.21 1.50 16.33
C THR A 879 31.56 0.55 17.34
N GLU A 880 32.08 -0.68 17.49
CA GLU A 880 31.56 -1.64 18.49
C GLU A 880 31.82 -1.14 19.92
N GLN A 881 33.02 -0.61 20.21
CA GLN A 881 33.35 -0.01 21.50
C GLN A 881 32.40 1.16 21.86
N LEU A 882 32.14 2.07 20.90
CA LEU A 882 31.19 3.18 21.09
C LEU A 882 29.74 2.70 21.28
N TYR A 883 29.37 1.56 20.68
CA TYR A 883 28.04 0.96 20.83
C TYR A 883 27.85 0.32 22.23
N GLU A 884 28.84 -0.42 22.72
CA GLU A 884 28.82 -0.95 24.10
C GLU A 884 28.77 0.18 25.15
N ASP A 885 29.61 1.22 25.01
CA ASP A 885 29.60 2.39 25.90
C ASP A 885 28.25 3.13 25.89
N ALA A 886 27.61 3.25 24.73
CA ALA A 886 26.28 3.85 24.62
C ALA A 886 25.20 3.01 25.33
N ILE A 887 25.25 1.68 25.22
CA ILE A 887 24.33 0.77 25.93
C ILE A 887 24.56 0.85 27.45
N ALA A 888 25.81 0.80 27.90
CA ALA A 888 26.16 0.91 29.32
C ALA A 888 25.72 2.26 29.91
N THR A 889 25.85 3.34 29.13
CA THR A 889 25.40 4.69 29.50
C THR A 889 23.87 4.77 29.58
N ALA A 890 23.13 4.22 28.60
CA ALA A 890 21.67 4.17 28.64
C ALA A 890 21.16 3.37 29.86
N ALA A 891 21.74 2.20 30.13
CA ALA A 891 21.37 1.33 31.24
C ALA A 891 21.70 1.93 32.62
N THR A 892 22.70 2.80 32.73
CA THR A 892 23.01 3.54 33.98
C THR A 892 22.09 4.74 34.17
N VAL A 893 21.78 5.49 33.10
CA VAL A 893 20.82 6.61 33.12
C VAL A 893 19.40 6.12 33.44
N GLU A 894 18.97 4.95 32.96
CA GLU A 894 17.68 4.37 33.34
C GLU A 894 17.61 4.05 34.85
N LYS A 895 18.63 3.36 35.39
CA LYS A 895 18.74 3.04 36.83
C LYS A 895 18.76 4.30 37.69
N GLY A 896 19.49 5.34 37.27
CA GLY A 896 19.47 6.65 37.92
C GLY A 896 18.08 7.30 37.91
N ASN A 897 17.36 7.23 36.78
CA ASN A 897 16.00 7.74 36.65
C ASN A 897 14.98 6.98 37.52
N VAL A 898 15.14 5.67 37.74
CA VAL A 898 14.35 4.90 38.72
C VAL A 898 14.63 5.41 40.14
N GLN A 899 15.90 5.54 40.52
CA GLN A 899 16.30 6.05 41.84
C GLN A 899 15.79 7.48 42.10
N LEU A 900 15.81 8.37 41.10
CA LEU A 900 15.26 9.72 41.19
C LEU A 900 13.72 9.73 41.34
N LYS A 901 13.00 8.84 40.65
CA LYS A 901 11.55 8.67 40.83
C LYS A 901 11.22 8.17 42.24
N GLU A 902 12.00 7.22 42.76
CA GLU A 902 11.86 6.75 44.14
C GLU A 902 12.19 7.83 45.18
N ALA A 903 13.30 8.55 45.02
CA ALA A 903 13.67 9.66 45.90
C ALA A 903 12.56 10.73 45.93
N ARG A 904 11.97 11.06 44.77
CA ARG A 904 10.83 11.97 44.67
C ARG A 904 9.55 11.43 45.32
N ARG A 905 9.33 10.12 45.32
CA ARG A 905 8.22 9.46 46.05
C ARG A 905 8.44 9.56 47.56
N ARG A 906 9.60 9.13 48.06
CA ARG A 906 10.01 9.23 49.47
C ARG A 906 9.92 10.68 49.98
N ALA A 907 10.38 11.66 49.18
CA ALA A 907 10.31 13.09 49.48
C ALA A 907 8.91 13.73 49.34
N ARG A 908 7.91 13.00 48.83
CA ARG A 908 6.48 13.39 48.89
C ARG A 908 5.83 12.84 50.14
N ASP A 909 6.17 11.61 50.52
CA ASP A 909 5.60 10.96 51.70
C ASP A 909 6.18 11.53 53.02
N SER A 910 7.45 11.93 53.06
CA SER A 910 7.99 12.67 54.20
C SER A 910 7.28 14.01 54.46
N ARG A 911 6.87 14.73 53.42
CA ARG A 911 6.09 15.98 53.55
C ARG A 911 4.70 15.73 54.14
N LYS A 912 4.06 14.60 53.83
CA LYS A 912 2.79 14.22 54.47
C LYS A 912 2.98 13.98 55.96
N TRP A 913 4.03 13.24 56.34
CA TRP A 913 4.36 12.99 57.74
C TRP A 913 4.69 14.27 58.51
N ILE A 914 5.47 15.19 57.94
CA ILE A 914 5.73 16.51 58.54
C ILE A 914 4.44 17.31 58.72
N LEU A 915 3.56 17.33 57.72
CA LEU A 915 2.28 18.06 57.80
C LEU A 915 1.31 17.43 58.81
N LEU A 916 1.24 16.10 58.89
CA LEU A 916 0.42 15.38 59.87
C LEU A 916 0.98 15.55 61.30
N PHE A 917 2.30 15.56 61.46
CA PHE A 917 2.97 15.90 62.71
C PHE A 917 2.69 17.35 63.14
N LEU A 918 2.78 18.32 62.24
CA LEU A 918 2.47 19.73 62.54
C LEU A 918 1.00 19.92 62.93
N ILE A 919 0.06 19.27 62.23
CA ILE A 919 -1.36 19.27 62.61
C ILE A 919 -1.54 18.65 63.99
N GLY A 920 -0.98 17.46 64.24
CA GLY A 920 -1.04 16.80 65.54
C GLY A 920 -0.47 17.65 66.67
N ALA A 921 0.71 18.23 66.49
CA ALA A 921 1.33 19.13 67.47
C ALA A 921 0.49 20.39 67.73
N SER A 922 -0.11 20.98 66.67
CA SER A 922 -1.00 22.13 66.84
C SER A 922 -2.30 21.80 67.57
N LEU A 923 -2.86 20.60 67.36
CA LEU A 923 -4.03 20.11 68.09
C LEU A 923 -3.69 19.78 69.55
N SER A 924 -2.53 19.17 69.83
CA SER A 924 -2.06 18.93 71.20
C SER A 924 -1.80 20.24 71.95
N LEU A 925 -1.24 21.26 71.30
CA LEU A 925 -1.07 22.61 71.87
C LEU A 925 -2.43 23.27 72.16
N LEU A 926 -3.41 23.10 71.28
CA LEU A 926 -4.75 23.67 71.47
C LEU A 926 -5.54 22.93 72.56
N PHE A 927 -5.31 21.62 72.73
CA PHE A 927 -5.82 20.83 73.86
C PHE A 927 -5.18 21.28 75.19
N LEU A 928 -3.86 21.49 75.23
CA LEU A 928 -3.10 22.05 76.37
C LEU A 928 -3.37 23.55 76.64
N HIS A 929 -4.28 24.18 75.90
CA HIS A 929 -4.79 25.52 76.16
C HIS A 929 -6.29 25.49 76.56
N TYR A 930 -6.92 24.32 76.51
CA TYR A 930 -8.34 24.12 76.87
C TYR A 930 -8.52 23.36 78.20
N TYR A 931 -7.42 22.89 78.77
CA TYR A 931 -7.28 22.24 80.08
C TYR A 931 -6.13 22.90 80.86
#